data_AF-A0A2D3V542-F1
#
_entry.id   AF-A0A2D3V542-F1
#
_cell.length_a   1.000
_cell.length_b   1.000
_cell.length_c   1.000
_cell.angle_alpha   90.00
_cell.angle_beta   90.00
_cell.angle_gamma   90.00
#
_symmetry.space_group_name_H-M   'P 1'
#
loop_
_entity.id
_entity.type
_entity.pdbx_description
1 polymer ?
#
loop_
_entity_poly.entity_id
_entity_poly.type
_entity_poly.pdbx_seq_one_letter_code
_entity_poly.pdbx_strand_id
1 'polypeptide(L)'
;MTKGLPTPPEIDQSWRQSDANKPMGVMMERLAQQCMADLNDTLTKMAEAPQAPAQANGIVPHATDTSEASLSRKRALIEFAHNQRDRFIKTLVLSDWARNADDMARLVDIKVWQEKQVAAQHAAMRFIGTMKTNMAGAKMPNPNIEGALELLATGKASHIPDLGYLPPKRLTAKQLLRTLQDMNVALATRLNLHEELPFHFNDFSIANGRATFQVPQEFEVDLSVADEDTSTPFYFIDIRFLFNPAPTLSDEGLRGVLENHANIALAKDGTKGCYDLIHNFVLTHKINVLRDQTFNLLREKWFDCLVVELKKRVLIIQYWSIMPGPKSWLEIGVSTGRRQAKRAQAATPQLAVRWFRNGKEATLEEDAIHVDWQDISAEAVLAVTTAKHVSWMLGTIKDRLRKLSSATNKLTINLTTSASNPEACSLALSLPGLRIPLTVKLSGVTGRWSISPATSSTARVEHAINADHTSDIATSLVQLLAQLVQERVGKAAELAGWKSIPRQALVPLTSASVVALFGTGVIARSIYRCSVGWGDSWALVVTFGLAGEKWWASRLEQSTSDSKLRVIAEARRISANLFTDCSVSRAQLLRVEKSAAAEISMAVLTQELREQSIRFKVETTTPLDARSADAGPERPSTSSTAVVFDAAPLVKSGPDATPRTLKTDVIRLIHTGVSVIESADGEQSGMRHSIRLTVKPGSLGHLQTYLATKNRDSDIAMNKSGALALQLMTPFGQRYTQRIRARLEACGRFNEYLTILNMYKHRVLKLNLRRFEFVYSEEPRLTATLNFDGNDGGLPVSLKLGPANTNPHHRGRVQMELALNSLSKKAPPAAFHTMLRILTSTIPAFQTFDKIEISRPVGSVAIHIHSPLAFVVEYKAPLPACKIILHLRSRAKGFHWKVGTPLGENDGRGLPDPVRFAFLKLCQDRGEGWFGDGKAACVVEMPGIVEVLMRVDGIMREFGGAEADKGNALDASENGGQDATTFKSAGKKDPRQEIIELD
;
A
#
# COMPACT_ATOMS: atom_id res chain seq x y z
N MET A 1 70.01 -43.22 87.05
CA MET A 1 69.75 -44.63 86.69
C MET A 1 68.34 -44.73 86.11
N THR A 2 68.18 -44.69 84.79
CA THR A 2 66.89 -44.94 84.12
C THR A 2 67.17 -45.84 82.91
N LYS A 3 67.27 -47.15 83.18
CA LYS A 3 67.33 -48.18 82.14
C LYS A 3 65.97 -48.24 81.45
N GLY A 4 66.00 -48.41 80.12
CA GLY A 4 64.84 -48.38 79.24
C GLY A 4 63.74 -49.36 79.63
N LEU A 5 62.55 -48.81 79.83
CA LEU A 5 61.29 -49.55 79.79
C LEU A 5 60.92 -49.77 78.30
N PRO A 6 60.46 -50.97 77.91
CA PRO A 6 59.97 -51.21 76.57
C PRO A 6 58.77 -50.31 76.28
N THR A 7 58.74 -49.73 75.08
CA THR A 7 57.60 -48.93 74.59
C THR A 7 56.32 -49.77 74.62
N PRO A 8 55.18 -49.20 75.04
CA PRO A 8 53.92 -49.93 75.04
C PRO A 8 53.56 -50.40 73.62
N PRO A 9 52.91 -51.57 73.48
CA PRO A 9 52.55 -52.12 72.19
C PRO A 9 51.59 -51.18 71.45
N GLU A 10 51.72 -51.10 70.13
CA GLU A 10 50.80 -50.32 69.30
C GLU A 10 49.40 -50.95 69.33
N ILE A 11 48.42 -50.19 69.80
CA ILE A 11 47.01 -50.58 69.84
C ILE A 11 46.29 -49.93 68.65
N ASP A 12 45.31 -50.63 68.09
CA ASP A 12 44.50 -50.10 66.99
C ASP A 12 43.69 -48.87 67.40
N GLN A 13 43.95 -47.76 66.69
CA GLN A 13 43.34 -46.44 66.90
C GLN A 13 42.45 -46.01 65.72
N SER A 14 42.14 -46.92 64.79
CA SER A 14 41.37 -46.62 63.57
C SER A 14 40.01 -45.98 63.84
N TRP A 15 39.35 -46.31 64.96
CA TRP A 15 38.07 -45.72 65.36
C TRP A 15 38.14 -44.19 65.57
N ARG A 16 39.32 -43.64 65.89
CA ARG A 16 39.50 -42.20 66.11
C ARG A 16 39.31 -41.38 64.85
N GLN A 17 39.57 -41.98 63.69
CA GLN A 17 39.38 -41.38 62.36
C GLN A 17 38.04 -41.78 61.72
N SER A 18 37.27 -42.65 62.37
CA SER A 18 35.95 -43.06 61.90
C SER A 18 34.95 -41.92 62.03
N ASP A 19 33.93 -41.93 61.15
CA ASP A 19 32.80 -41.00 61.20
C ASP A 19 32.05 -41.00 62.54
N ALA A 20 32.19 -42.06 63.34
CA ALA A 20 31.60 -42.14 64.67
C ALA A 20 32.25 -41.16 65.67
N ASN A 21 33.50 -40.75 65.46
CA ASN A 21 34.19 -39.77 66.31
C ASN A 21 34.07 -38.37 65.71
N LYS A 22 33.36 -37.45 66.39
CA LYS A 22 33.16 -36.08 65.90
C LYS A 22 34.02 -35.08 66.69
N PRO A 23 34.84 -34.24 66.02
CA PRO A 23 35.70 -33.28 66.72
C PRO A 23 34.88 -32.14 67.35
N MET A 24 35.19 -31.81 68.61
CA MET A 24 34.48 -30.79 69.40
C MET A 24 34.50 -29.40 68.75
N GLY A 25 35.63 -29.02 68.12
CA GLY A 25 35.75 -27.74 67.43
C GLY A 25 34.72 -27.56 66.31
N VAL A 26 34.50 -28.62 65.51
CA VAL A 26 33.51 -28.62 64.42
C VAL A 26 32.09 -28.56 64.98
N MET A 27 31.82 -29.20 66.13
CA MET A 27 30.52 -29.11 66.79
C MET A 27 30.23 -27.68 67.27
N MET A 28 31.21 -27.02 67.89
CA MET A 28 31.06 -25.64 68.35
C MET A 28 30.89 -24.65 67.19
N GLU A 29 31.65 -24.83 66.11
CA GLU A 29 31.53 -24.03 64.89
C GLU A 29 30.14 -24.15 64.27
N ARG A 30 29.64 -25.37 64.10
CA ARG A 30 28.29 -25.61 63.57
C ARG A 30 27.20 -25.04 64.47
N LEU A 31 27.37 -25.13 65.80
CA LEU A 31 26.42 -24.55 66.74
C LEU A 31 26.40 -23.01 66.64
N ALA A 32 27.55 -22.36 66.44
CA ALA A 32 27.63 -20.92 66.23
C ALA A 32 26.99 -20.50 64.90
N GLN A 33 27.25 -21.25 63.82
CA GLN A 33 26.60 -21.04 62.52
C GLN A 33 25.08 -21.20 62.63
N GLN A 34 24.61 -22.26 63.31
CA GLN A 34 23.19 -22.49 63.54
C GLN A 34 22.56 -21.40 64.40
N CYS A 35 23.24 -20.93 65.45
CA CYS A 35 22.80 -19.80 66.26
C CYS A 35 22.54 -18.54 65.40
N MET A 36 23.46 -18.24 64.48
CA MET A 36 23.34 -17.08 63.59
C MET A 36 22.22 -17.26 62.56
N ALA A 37 22.07 -18.46 62.01
CA ALA A 37 20.98 -18.79 61.10
C ALA A 37 19.61 -18.69 61.79
N ASP A 38 19.46 -19.29 62.97
CA ASP A 38 18.24 -19.26 63.77
C ASP A 38 17.91 -17.81 64.20
N LEU A 39 18.93 -16.99 64.53
CA LEU A 39 18.74 -15.57 64.81
C LEU A 39 18.20 -14.82 63.59
N ASN A 40 18.81 -15.00 62.42
CA ASN A 40 18.35 -14.35 61.20
C ASN A 40 16.91 -14.75 60.84
N ASP A 41 16.56 -16.03 60.99
CA ASP A 41 15.20 -16.53 60.76
C ASP A 41 14.18 -15.96 61.77
N THR A 42 14.58 -15.81 63.04
CA THR A 42 13.69 -15.15 64.02
C THR A 42 13.52 -13.65 63.73
N LEU A 43 14.57 -12.97 63.26
CA LEU A 43 14.52 -11.56 62.87
C LEU A 43 13.65 -11.31 61.64
N THR A 44 13.73 -12.17 60.62
CA THR A 44 12.86 -12.08 59.43
C THR A 44 11.41 -12.31 59.82
N LYS A 45 11.11 -13.34 60.63
CA LYS A 45 9.77 -13.61 61.16
C LYS A 45 9.22 -12.44 61.99
N MET A 46 10.08 -11.76 62.75
CA MET A 46 9.71 -10.56 63.49
C MET A 46 9.50 -9.34 62.59
N ALA A 47 10.20 -9.24 61.46
CA ALA A 47 10.06 -8.14 60.50
C ALA A 47 8.78 -8.26 59.64
N GLU A 48 8.36 -9.48 59.32
CA GLU A 48 7.14 -9.77 58.56
C GLU A 48 5.84 -9.62 59.38
N ALA A 49 5.96 -9.50 60.71
CA ALA A 49 4.80 -9.32 61.59
C ALA A 49 4.17 -7.92 61.41
N PRO A 50 2.82 -7.80 61.31
CA PRO A 50 2.15 -6.53 60.99
C PRO A 50 2.47 -5.41 61.99
N GLN A 51 2.86 -4.23 61.50
CA GLN A 51 3.00 -3.03 62.32
C GLN A 51 1.63 -2.39 62.60
N ALA A 52 1.37 -2.02 63.86
CA ALA A 52 0.23 -1.16 64.21
C ALA A 52 0.43 0.25 63.60
N PRO A 53 -0.64 0.95 63.18
CA PRO A 53 -0.52 2.28 62.58
C PRO A 53 0.10 3.29 63.56
N ALA A 54 1.05 4.07 63.07
CA ALA A 54 1.73 5.10 63.83
C ALA A 54 0.74 6.18 64.32
N GLN A 55 0.65 6.40 65.63
CA GLN A 55 -0.01 7.59 66.16
C GLN A 55 0.90 8.81 66.00
N ALA A 56 0.35 9.85 65.36
CA ALA A 56 1.00 11.14 65.19
C ALA A 56 0.79 12.04 66.44
N ASN A 57 1.87 12.74 66.81
CA ASN A 57 2.02 13.81 67.80
C ASN A 57 2.21 13.46 69.30
N GLY A 58 3.46 13.66 69.76
CA GLY A 58 3.77 14.62 70.82
C GLY A 58 3.73 14.16 72.29
N ILE A 59 4.88 13.68 72.78
CA ILE A 59 5.40 13.74 74.16
C ILE A 59 4.49 13.20 75.30
N VAL A 60 4.76 11.97 75.74
CA VAL A 60 4.93 11.61 77.17
C VAL A 60 5.78 10.32 77.32
N PRO A 61 6.54 10.17 78.42
CA PRO A 61 7.61 9.19 78.57
C PRO A 61 7.09 7.80 78.99
N HIS A 62 7.84 6.76 78.62
CA HIS A 62 7.75 5.42 79.21
C HIS A 62 6.35 4.75 79.22
N ALA A 63 5.57 4.90 78.15
CA ALA A 63 4.44 4.01 77.91
C ALA A 63 4.95 2.68 77.31
N THR A 64 4.81 1.59 78.06
CA THR A 64 5.07 0.24 77.58
C THR A 64 4.14 -0.09 76.41
N ASP A 65 4.70 -0.25 75.22
CA ASP A 65 3.97 -0.74 74.04
C ASP A 65 3.49 -2.18 74.30
N THR A 66 2.18 -2.30 74.55
CA THR A 66 1.44 -3.54 74.82
C THR A 66 0.71 -4.07 73.58
N SER A 67 1.01 -3.55 72.38
CA SER A 67 0.40 -4.07 71.15
C SER A 67 0.69 -5.57 70.98
N GLU A 68 -0.29 -6.31 70.50
CA GLU A 68 -0.20 -7.77 70.31
C GLU A 68 0.97 -8.16 69.38
N ALA A 69 1.25 -7.32 68.38
CA ALA A 69 2.41 -7.43 67.50
C ALA A 69 3.76 -7.16 68.20
N SER A 70 3.79 -6.31 69.24
CA SER A 70 5.01 -6.06 70.04
C SER A 70 5.27 -7.19 71.04
N LEU A 71 4.21 -7.71 71.68
CA LEU A 71 4.30 -8.83 72.62
C LEU A 71 4.69 -10.14 71.93
N SER A 72 4.15 -10.43 70.74
CA SER A 72 4.53 -11.61 69.96
C SER A 72 6.00 -11.57 69.53
N ARG A 73 6.49 -10.43 69.03
CA ARG A 73 7.91 -10.22 68.71
C ARG A 73 8.83 -10.40 69.91
N LYS A 74 8.46 -9.86 71.08
CA LYS A 74 9.22 -10.04 72.33
C LYS A 74 9.25 -11.50 72.78
N ARG A 75 8.13 -12.23 72.70
CA ARG A 75 8.08 -13.67 73.03
C ARG A 75 8.98 -14.49 72.10
N ALA A 76 8.91 -14.27 70.79
CA ALA A 76 9.73 -14.98 69.81
C ALA A 76 11.24 -14.80 70.07
N LEU A 77 11.66 -13.58 70.40
CA LEU A 77 13.07 -13.31 70.72
C LEU A 77 13.51 -13.96 72.04
N ILE A 78 12.65 -13.95 73.07
CA ILE A 78 12.92 -14.61 74.35
C ILE A 78 13.01 -16.13 74.18
N GLU A 79 12.11 -16.72 73.38
CA GLU A 79 12.11 -18.15 73.10
C GLU A 79 13.36 -18.57 72.32
N PHE A 80 13.77 -17.78 71.32
CA PHE A 80 15.07 -17.96 70.65
C PHE A 80 16.22 -17.94 71.66
N ALA A 81 16.30 -16.92 72.51
CA ALA A 81 17.37 -16.77 73.49
C ALA A 81 17.41 -17.94 74.49
N HIS A 82 16.25 -18.42 74.93
CA HIS A 82 16.13 -19.56 75.83
C HIS A 82 16.60 -20.86 75.18
N ASN A 83 16.09 -21.17 73.98
CA ASN A 83 16.46 -22.37 73.24
C ASN A 83 17.96 -22.41 72.91
N GLN A 84 18.53 -21.27 72.53
CA GLN A 84 19.95 -21.20 72.20
C GLN A 84 20.84 -21.27 73.45
N ARG A 85 20.41 -20.66 74.56
CA ARG A 85 21.07 -20.82 75.86
C ARG A 85 21.15 -22.29 76.27
N ASP A 86 20.08 -23.06 76.13
CA ASP A 86 20.07 -24.49 76.48
C ASP A 86 21.07 -25.30 75.64
N ARG A 87 21.17 -25.00 74.35
CA ARG A 87 22.15 -25.65 73.47
C ARG A 87 23.59 -25.30 73.86
N PHE A 88 23.86 -24.05 74.22
CA PHE A 88 25.18 -23.65 74.72
C PHE A 88 25.50 -24.25 76.09
N ILE A 89 24.51 -24.41 76.98
CA ILE A 89 24.69 -25.12 78.26
C ILE A 89 25.06 -26.58 78.02
N LYS A 90 24.38 -27.29 77.11
CA LYS A 90 24.74 -28.67 76.76
C LYS A 90 26.16 -28.77 76.20
N THR A 91 26.55 -27.80 75.38
CA THR A 91 27.91 -27.73 74.82
C THR A 91 28.96 -27.41 75.88
N LEU A 92 28.62 -26.60 76.88
CA LEU A 92 29.44 -26.34 78.05
C LEU A 92 29.65 -27.60 78.89
N VAL A 93 28.61 -28.41 79.08
CA VAL A 93 28.76 -29.71 79.74
C VAL A 93 29.71 -30.60 78.92
N LEU A 94 29.51 -30.70 77.60
CA LEU A 94 30.38 -31.50 76.74
C LEU A 94 31.83 -31.00 76.74
N SER A 95 32.07 -29.69 76.84
CA SER A 95 33.44 -29.16 76.91
C SER A 95 34.13 -29.49 78.22
N ASP A 96 33.40 -29.62 79.33
CA ASP A 96 33.94 -30.06 80.61
C ASP A 96 34.35 -31.54 80.55
N TRP A 97 33.52 -32.39 79.91
CA TRP A 97 33.85 -33.80 79.67
C TRP A 97 35.01 -33.97 78.67
N ALA A 98 35.10 -33.10 77.67
CA ALA A 98 36.16 -33.13 76.67
C ALA A 98 37.56 -32.89 77.26
N ARG A 99 37.67 -32.29 78.47
CA ARG A 99 38.96 -32.13 79.16
C ARG A 99 39.65 -33.46 79.46
N ASN A 100 38.88 -34.53 79.65
CA ASN A 100 39.37 -35.89 79.90
C ASN A 100 39.28 -36.78 78.65
N ALA A 101 39.11 -36.19 77.45
CA ALA A 101 38.89 -36.94 76.22
C ALA A 101 40.06 -37.85 75.87
N ASP A 102 41.30 -37.45 76.15
CA ASP A 102 42.48 -38.26 75.84
C ASP A 102 42.55 -39.55 76.66
N ASP A 103 42.21 -39.48 77.96
CA ASP A 103 42.16 -40.65 78.84
C ASP A 103 40.99 -41.57 78.49
N MET A 104 39.82 -40.99 78.15
CA MET A 104 38.70 -41.76 77.62
C MET A 104 39.06 -42.45 76.30
N ALA A 105 39.79 -41.78 75.42
CA ALA A 105 40.19 -42.36 74.15
C ALA A 105 41.17 -43.52 74.35
N ARG A 106 42.10 -43.45 75.32
CA ARG A 106 42.94 -44.59 75.71
C ARG A 106 42.11 -45.78 76.23
N LEU A 107 41.08 -45.52 77.02
CA LEU A 107 40.16 -46.58 77.49
C LEU A 107 39.40 -47.23 76.33
N VAL A 108 38.95 -46.44 75.36
CA VAL A 108 38.29 -46.95 74.16
C VAL A 108 39.25 -47.80 73.33
N ASP A 109 40.51 -47.38 73.14
CA ASP A 109 41.53 -48.19 72.44
C ASP A 109 41.69 -49.58 73.11
N ILE A 110 41.81 -49.61 74.44
CA ILE A 110 41.95 -50.86 75.21
C ILE A 110 40.71 -51.74 75.07
N LYS A 111 39.51 -51.14 75.15
CA LYS A 111 38.24 -51.86 74.98
C LYS A 111 38.15 -52.50 73.60
N VAL A 112 38.43 -51.74 72.54
CA VAL A 112 38.37 -52.24 71.15
C VAL A 112 39.35 -53.40 70.96
N TRP A 113 40.55 -53.30 71.52
CA TRP A 113 41.50 -54.40 71.48
C TRP A 113 40.99 -55.65 72.23
N GLN A 114 40.43 -55.48 73.43
CA GLN A 114 39.89 -56.58 74.21
C GLN A 114 38.75 -57.30 73.47
N GLU A 115 37.82 -56.55 72.88
CA GLU A 115 36.72 -57.10 72.09
C GLU A 115 37.23 -57.92 70.89
N LYS A 116 38.29 -57.45 70.22
CA LYS A 116 38.94 -58.21 69.14
C LYS A 116 39.52 -59.53 69.63
N GLN A 117 40.13 -59.57 70.82
CA GLN A 117 40.67 -60.82 71.37
C GLN A 117 39.58 -61.82 71.74
N VAL A 118 38.47 -61.36 72.34
CA VAL A 118 37.31 -62.21 72.63
C VAL A 118 36.72 -62.78 71.34
N ALA A 119 36.60 -61.96 70.29
CA ALA A 119 36.11 -62.42 68.99
C ALA A 119 37.04 -63.49 68.37
N ALA A 120 38.36 -63.30 68.45
CA ALA A 120 39.33 -64.27 67.98
C ALA A 120 39.24 -65.61 68.73
N GLN A 121 39.06 -65.58 70.06
CA GLN A 121 38.83 -66.78 70.87
C GLN A 121 37.57 -67.53 70.44
N HIS A 122 36.47 -66.81 70.23
CA HIS A 122 35.22 -67.40 69.73
C HIS A 122 35.37 -68.01 68.34
N ALA A 123 36.13 -67.36 67.46
CA ALA A 123 36.43 -67.89 66.12
C ALA A 123 37.23 -69.20 66.20
N ALA A 124 38.24 -69.28 67.07
CA ALA A 124 39.02 -70.49 67.29
C ALA A 124 38.16 -71.65 67.83
N MET A 125 37.29 -71.39 68.83
CA MET A 125 36.37 -72.40 69.35
C MET A 125 35.43 -72.93 68.26
N ARG A 126 34.85 -72.04 67.45
CA ARG A 126 33.97 -72.42 66.35
C ARG A 126 34.71 -73.28 65.33
N PHE A 127 35.93 -72.89 64.96
CA PHE A 127 36.76 -73.64 64.03
C PHE A 127 37.02 -75.08 64.52
N ILE A 128 37.35 -75.28 65.80
CA ILE A 128 37.52 -76.62 66.38
C ILE A 128 36.22 -77.42 66.32
N GLY A 129 35.08 -76.80 66.63
CA GLY A 129 33.76 -77.44 66.52
C GLY A 129 33.45 -77.90 65.10
N THR A 130 33.68 -77.02 64.12
CA THR A 130 33.53 -77.34 62.69
C THR A 130 34.49 -78.46 62.26
N MET A 131 35.73 -78.45 62.75
CA MET A 131 36.70 -79.52 62.47
C MET A 131 36.22 -80.87 63.02
N LYS A 132 35.67 -80.89 64.25
CA LYS A 132 35.09 -82.10 64.85
C LYS A 132 33.94 -82.66 64.01
N THR A 133 33.02 -81.81 63.54
CA THR A 133 31.92 -82.24 62.68
C THR A 133 32.43 -82.76 61.32
N ASN A 134 33.45 -82.11 60.75
CA ASN A 134 34.02 -82.53 59.47
C ASN A 134 34.76 -83.88 59.57
N MET A 135 35.39 -84.19 60.72
CA MET A 135 36.01 -85.51 60.95
C MET A 135 35.01 -86.67 60.95
N ALA A 136 33.70 -86.43 61.04
CA ALA A 136 32.71 -87.50 60.90
C ALA A 136 32.84 -88.22 59.55
N GLY A 137 33.18 -87.49 58.48
CA GLY A 137 33.44 -88.07 57.15
C GLY A 137 34.73 -88.90 57.05
N ALA A 138 35.65 -88.79 58.02
CA ALA A 138 36.84 -89.62 58.10
C ALA A 138 36.59 -90.97 58.81
N LYS A 139 35.43 -91.13 59.48
CA LYS A 139 35.00 -92.41 60.06
C LYS A 139 34.09 -93.13 59.07
N MET A 140 34.37 -94.40 58.78
CA MET A 140 33.47 -95.22 57.97
C MET A 140 32.39 -95.85 58.86
N PRO A 141 31.09 -95.58 58.63
CA PRO A 141 30.00 -96.24 59.35
C PRO A 141 29.85 -97.71 58.93
N ASN A 142 29.16 -98.52 59.75
CA ASN A 142 28.80 -99.89 59.39
C ASN A 142 27.83 -99.92 58.18
N PRO A 143 28.02 -100.81 57.20
CA PRO A 143 27.17 -100.88 56.02
C PRO A 143 25.78 -101.47 56.32
N ASN A 144 24.72 -100.87 55.76
CA ASN A 144 23.34 -101.38 55.82
C ASN A 144 23.05 -102.31 54.64
N ILE A 145 23.22 -103.62 54.85
CA ILE A 145 23.08 -104.65 53.81
C ILE A 145 21.61 -104.86 53.41
N GLU A 146 20.67 -104.73 54.35
CA GLU A 146 19.23 -104.94 54.10
C GLU A 146 18.66 -103.87 53.16
N GLY A 147 18.97 -102.60 53.42
CA GLY A 147 18.56 -101.49 52.56
C GLY A 147 19.18 -101.58 51.16
N ALA A 148 20.42 -102.09 51.05
CA ALA A 148 21.08 -102.29 49.76
C ALA A 148 20.39 -103.36 48.90
N LEU A 149 19.89 -104.44 49.53
CA LEU A 149 19.18 -105.52 48.82
C LEU A 149 17.82 -105.04 48.28
N GLU A 150 17.07 -104.29 49.08
CA GLU A 150 15.79 -103.72 48.64
C GLU A 150 15.98 -102.81 47.43
N LEU A 151 16.96 -101.90 47.50
CA LEU A 151 17.26 -100.94 46.44
C LEU A 151 17.74 -101.63 45.16
N LEU A 152 18.49 -102.74 45.26
CA LEU A 152 18.90 -103.54 44.11
C LEU A 152 17.70 -104.23 43.42
N ALA A 153 16.74 -104.72 44.19
CA ALA A 153 15.61 -105.49 43.67
C ALA A 153 14.52 -104.62 43.03
N THR A 154 14.16 -103.51 43.67
CA THR A 154 13.00 -102.67 43.26
C THR A 154 13.42 -101.33 42.65
N GLY A 155 14.70 -100.95 42.78
CA GLY A 155 15.17 -99.61 42.47
C GLY A 155 14.69 -98.52 43.43
N LYS A 156 13.94 -98.86 44.49
CA LYS A 156 13.39 -97.92 45.48
C LYS A 156 13.32 -98.54 46.88
N ALA A 157 13.77 -97.81 47.90
CA ALA A 157 13.61 -98.20 49.28
C ALA A 157 12.28 -97.70 49.85
N SER A 158 11.41 -98.59 50.33
CA SER A 158 10.08 -98.26 50.88
C SER A 158 10.14 -97.40 52.14
N HIS A 159 11.20 -97.54 52.92
CA HIS A 159 11.44 -96.81 54.16
C HIS A 159 12.05 -95.41 53.96
N ILE A 160 12.47 -95.08 52.73
CA ILE A 160 13.02 -93.76 52.38
C ILE A 160 11.94 -93.01 51.59
N PRO A 161 11.35 -91.93 52.13
CA PRO A 161 10.42 -91.11 51.37
C PRO A 161 11.15 -90.52 50.15
N ASP A 162 10.44 -90.38 49.04
CA ASP A 162 10.98 -89.64 47.90
C ASP A 162 11.12 -88.17 48.30
N LEU A 163 12.35 -87.74 48.55
CA LEU A 163 12.69 -86.40 49.01
C LEU A 163 12.61 -85.37 47.87
N GLY A 164 12.27 -85.79 46.63
CA GLY A 164 12.13 -84.89 45.49
C GLY A 164 13.46 -84.33 44.98
N TYR A 165 14.59 -84.89 45.40
CA TYR A 165 15.92 -84.46 44.94
C TYR A 165 16.19 -84.81 43.47
N LEU A 166 15.52 -85.84 42.95
CA LEU A 166 15.57 -86.18 41.53
C LEU A 166 14.41 -85.49 40.83
N PRO A 167 14.67 -84.75 39.73
CA PRO A 167 13.58 -84.17 38.95
C PRO A 167 12.71 -85.30 38.38
N PRO A 168 11.38 -85.12 38.31
CA PRO A 168 10.50 -86.10 37.70
C PRO A 168 10.91 -86.34 36.25
N LYS A 169 10.63 -87.56 35.75
CA LYS A 169 10.95 -87.90 34.36
C LYS A 169 10.27 -86.92 33.41
N ARG A 170 11.03 -86.39 32.45
CA ARG A 170 10.50 -85.49 31.41
C ARG A 170 9.37 -86.19 30.67
N LEU A 171 8.26 -85.48 30.46
CA LEU A 171 7.13 -85.97 29.67
C LEU A 171 7.58 -86.23 28.23
N THR A 172 7.08 -87.32 27.63
CA THR A 172 7.26 -87.56 26.19
C THR A 172 6.41 -86.57 25.38
N ALA A 173 6.76 -86.30 24.13
CA ALA A 173 6.01 -85.37 23.28
C ALA A 173 4.51 -85.75 23.14
N LYS A 174 4.19 -87.06 23.10
CA LYS A 174 2.81 -87.55 23.07
C LYS A 174 2.07 -87.28 24.37
N GLN A 175 2.73 -87.47 25.51
CA GLN A 175 2.16 -87.15 26.82
C GLN A 175 1.95 -85.64 26.97
N LEU A 176 2.91 -84.82 26.52
CA LEU A 176 2.79 -83.36 26.54
C LEU A 176 1.60 -82.87 25.71
N LEU A 177 1.45 -83.40 24.48
CA LEU A 177 0.32 -83.04 23.62
C LEU A 177 -1.01 -83.44 24.27
N ARG A 178 -1.08 -84.65 24.84
CA ARG A 178 -2.26 -85.11 25.59
C ARG A 178 -2.57 -84.19 26.77
N THR A 179 -1.58 -83.82 27.58
CA THR A 179 -1.79 -82.89 28.70
C THR A 179 -2.28 -81.52 28.23
N LEU A 180 -1.79 -80.99 27.11
CA LEU A 180 -2.29 -79.72 26.56
C LEU A 180 -3.73 -79.84 26.05
N GLN A 181 -4.13 -81.00 25.51
CA GLN A 181 -5.52 -81.27 25.13
C GLN A 181 -6.42 -81.36 26.37
N ASP A 182 -5.97 -82.05 27.41
CA ASP A 182 -6.69 -82.16 28.68
C ASP A 182 -6.86 -80.76 29.31
N MET A 183 -5.81 -79.92 29.29
CA MET A 183 -5.89 -78.51 29.70
C MET A 183 -6.87 -77.68 28.87
N ASN A 184 -6.96 -77.89 27.55
CA ASN A 184 -7.97 -77.21 26.73
C ASN A 184 -9.39 -77.57 27.17
N VAL A 185 -9.64 -78.84 27.50
CA VAL A 185 -10.95 -79.30 27.98
C VAL A 185 -11.25 -78.70 29.36
N ALA A 186 -10.28 -78.67 30.26
CA ALA A 186 -10.43 -78.05 31.58
C ALA A 186 -10.75 -76.55 31.46
N LEU A 187 -10.01 -75.82 30.61
CA LEU A 187 -10.26 -74.40 30.32
C LEU A 187 -11.65 -74.17 29.72
N ALA A 188 -12.05 -74.98 28.73
CA ALA A 188 -13.34 -74.86 28.08
C ALA A 188 -14.49 -75.13 29.05
N THR A 189 -14.33 -76.12 29.93
CA THR A 189 -15.32 -76.46 30.96
C THR A 189 -15.44 -75.32 31.97
N ARG A 190 -14.31 -74.81 32.45
CA ARG A 190 -14.27 -73.75 33.47
C ARG A 190 -14.83 -72.42 32.95
N LEU A 191 -14.41 -71.97 31.77
CA LEU A 191 -14.85 -70.69 31.18
C LEU A 191 -16.33 -70.68 30.82
N ASN A 192 -16.91 -71.82 30.43
CA ASN A 192 -18.32 -71.91 30.06
C ASN A 192 -19.26 -72.15 31.25
N LEU A 193 -18.81 -72.84 32.30
CA LEU A 193 -19.69 -73.30 33.40
C LEU A 193 -19.46 -72.60 34.73
N HIS A 194 -18.25 -72.11 35.01
CA HIS A 194 -17.84 -71.75 36.38
C HIS A 194 -17.32 -70.32 36.54
N GLU A 195 -16.98 -69.62 35.44
CA GLU A 195 -16.40 -68.27 35.50
C GLU A 195 -17.38 -67.20 34.97
N GLU A 196 -17.46 -66.06 35.65
CA GLU A 196 -18.20 -64.89 35.17
C GLU A 196 -17.27 -63.94 34.39
N LEU A 197 -17.29 -64.04 33.06
CA LEU A 197 -16.39 -63.25 32.21
C LEU A 197 -16.81 -61.77 32.11
N PRO A 198 -15.83 -60.84 32.17
CA PRO A 198 -16.05 -59.46 31.76
C PRO A 198 -16.61 -59.37 30.33
N PHE A 199 -17.45 -58.38 30.05
CA PHE A 199 -18.06 -58.21 28.72
C PHE A 199 -17.04 -58.22 27.56
N HIS A 200 -15.86 -57.62 27.79
CA HIS A 200 -14.78 -57.53 26.82
C HIS A 200 -13.96 -58.84 26.68
N PHE A 201 -14.17 -59.83 27.55
CA PHE A 201 -13.53 -61.15 27.51
C PHE A 201 -14.46 -62.24 26.96
N ASN A 202 -15.65 -61.88 26.46
CA ASN A 202 -16.55 -62.83 25.82
C ASN A 202 -16.00 -63.38 24.48
N ASP A 203 -15.08 -62.65 23.84
CA ASP A 203 -14.40 -63.12 22.63
C ASP A 203 -13.08 -63.79 23.02
N PHE A 204 -13.09 -65.12 23.10
CA PHE A 204 -11.95 -65.92 23.48
C PHE A 204 -11.80 -67.19 22.64
N SER A 205 -10.57 -67.68 22.52
CA SER A 205 -10.24 -68.93 21.87
C SER A 205 -9.38 -69.80 22.77
N ILE A 206 -9.55 -71.12 22.70
CA ILE A 206 -8.79 -72.07 23.51
C ILE A 206 -7.95 -72.95 22.60
N ALA A 207 -6.64 -72.94 22.79
CA ALA A 207 -5.69 -73.77 22.06
C ALA A 207 -4.40 -73.96 22.84
N ASN A 208 -3.72 -75.09 22.66
CA ASN A 208 -2.39 -75.37 23.24
C ASN A 208 -2.30 -75.12 24.76
N GLY A 209 -3.33 -75.51 25.52
CA GLY A 209 -3.38 -75.40 26.98
C GLY A 209 -3.57 -73.97 27.51
N ARG A 210 -4.03 -73.03 26.68
CA ARG A 210 -4.31 -71.63 27.08
C ARG A 210 -5.61 -71.12 26.46
N ALA A 211 -6.23 -70.18 27.16
CA ALA A 211 -7.35 -69.37 26.70
C ALA A 211 -6.84 -67.98 26.34
N THR A 212 -6.99 -67.59 25.08
CA THR A 212 -6.62 -66.29 24.55
C THR A 212 -7.85 -65.41 24.49
N PHE A 213 -7.85 -64.31 25.25
CA PHE A 213 -8.90 -63.29 25.25
C PHE A 213 -8.48 -62.12 24.38
N GLN A 214 -9.38 -61.63 23.51
CA GLN A 214 -9.08 -60.54 22.60
C GLN A 214 -9.90 -59.28 22.94
N VAL A 215 -9.21 -58.17 23.22
CA VAL A 215 -9.80 -56.84 23.39
C VAL A 215 -9.39 -55.98 22.19
N PRO A 216 -10.33 -55.68 21.25
CA PRO A 216 -10.01 -54.95 20.03
C PRO A 216 -9.31 -53.62 20.30
N GLN A 217 -8.32 -53.28 19.47
CA GLN A 217 -7.50 -52.07 19.55
C GLN A 217 -6.63 -51.95 20.81
N GLU A 218 -6.66 -52.90 21.74
CA GLU A 218 -5.92 -52.81 23.00
C GLU A 218 -4.91 -53.94 23.18
N PHE A 219 -5.37 -55.16 23.43
CA PHE A 219 -4.49 -56.30 23.72
C PHE A 219 -5.16 -57.67 23.51
N GLU A 220 -4.33 -58.70 23.41
CA GLU A 220 -4.69 -60.10 23.60
C GLU A 220 -3.94 -60.62 24.83
N VAL A 221 -4.63 -61.39 25.68
CA VAL A 221 -4.01 -62.01 26.86
C VAL A 221 -4.25 -63.51 26.86
N ASP A 222 -3.19 -64.27 27.13
CA ASP A 222 -3.22 -65.72 27.24
C ASP A 222 -3.25 -66.10 28.73
N LEU A 223 -4.31 -66.79 29.17
CA LEU A 223 -4.47 -67.32 30.52
C LEU A 223 -4.51 -68.85 30.49
N SER A 224 -4.03 -69.50 31.54
CA SER A 224 -4.08 -70.96 31.69
C SER A 224 -4.48 -71.35 33.12
N VAL A 225 -4.70 -72.65 33.36
CA VAL A 225 -5.04 -73.19 34.67
C VAL A 225 -4.09 -74.35 34.98
N ALA A 226 -3.66 -74.47 36.23
CA ALA A 226 -2.74 -75.51 36.66
C ALA A 226 -3.44 -76.83 37.06
N ASP A 227 -4.72 -76.79 37.39
CA ASP A 227 -5.52 -77.93 37.88
C ASP A 227 -6.98 -77.86 37.37
N GLU A 228 -7.71 -78.96 37.44
CA GLU A 228 -9.15 -79.00 37.14
C GLU A 228 -10.00 -78.35 38.24
N ASP A 229 -9.45 -78.19 39.45
CA ASP A 229 -10.15 -77.54 40.56
C ASP A 229 -10.41 -76.06 40.29
N THR A 230 -11.71 -75.72 40.24
CA THR A 230 -12.24 -74.36 40.08
C THR A 230 -11.78 -73.38 41.16
N SER A 231 -11.34 -73.86 42.34
CA SER A 231 -10.84 -73.00 43.42
C SER A 231 -9.45 -72.39 43.13
N THR A 232 -8.67 -73.03 42.24
CA THR A 232 -7.34 -72.55 41.86
C THR A 232 -7.46 -71.33 40.93
N PRO A 233 -6.61 -70.29 41.02
CA PRO A 233 -6.72 -69.15 40.12
C PRO A 233 -6.23 -69.48 38.71
N PHE A 234 -6.62 -68.65 37.74
CA PHE A 234 -5.95 -68.62 36.44
C PHE A 234 -4.54 -68.05 36.58
N TYR A 235 -3.65 -68.48 35.68
CA TYR A 235 -2.28 -67.99 35.57
C TYR A 235 -2.09 -67.25 34.26
N PHE A 236 -1.44 -66.09 34.35
CA PHE A 236 -0.99 -65.31 33.22
C PHE A 236 0.13 -66.02 32.48
N ILE A 237 0.02 -66.15 31.15
CA ILE A 237 1.03 -66.77 30.30
C ILE A 237 1.74 -65.73 29.45
N ASP A 238 0.98 -64.95 28.67
CA ASP A 238 1.53 -63.96 27.75
C ASP A 238 0.52 -62.86 27.43
N ILE A 239 1.00 -61.75 26.87
CA ILE A 239 0.18 -60.64 26.38
C ILE A 239 0.75 -60.09 25.07
N ARG A 240 -0.13 -59.71 24.15
CA ARG A 240 0.21 -59.05 22.88
C ARG A 240 -0.57 -57.76 22.77
N PHE A 241 0.08 -56.63 22.50
CA PHE A 241 -0.62 -55.36 22.30
C PHE A 241 -1.17 -55.27 20.87
N LEU A 242 -2.41 -54.82 20.73
CA LEU A 242 -3.13 -54.70 19.45
C LEU A 242 -3.23 -53.25 18.95
N PHE A 243 -2.28 -52.40 19.34
CA PHE A 243 -2.15 -51.02 18.84
C PHE A 243 -0.73 -50.78 18.33
N ASN A 244 -0.58 -49.79 17.47
CA ASN A 244 0.68 -49.37 16.88
C ASN A 244 0.92 -47.89 17.20
N PRO A 245 2.15 -47.47 17.55
CA PRO A 245 3.29 -48.31 17.90
C PRO A 245 3.14 -48.92 19.30
N ALA A 246 3.34 -50.23 19.42
CA ALA A 246 3.48 -50.91 20.70
C ALA A 246 4.92 -51.41 20.89
N PRO A 247 5.50 -51.30 22.10
CA PRO A 247 6.79 -51.90 22.39
C PRO A 247 6.69 -53.41 22.34
N THR A 248 7.75 -54.05 21.85
CA THR A 248 7.89 -55.50 21.92
C THR A 248 8.19 -55.90 23.37
N LEU A 249 7.42 -56.81 23.95
CA LEU A 249 7.63 -57.40 25.29
C LEU A 249 8.83 -58.36 25.33
N SER A 250 9.90 -58.05 24.60
CA SER A 250 11.14 -58.83 24.55
C SER A 250 11.99 -58.68 25.83
N ASP A 251 11.65 -57.74 26.71
CA ASP A 251 12.28 -57.58 28.01
C ASP A 251 11.64 -58.52 29.04
N GLU A 252 12.37 -59.59 29.39
CA GLU A 252 11.93 -60.56 30.41
C GLU A 252 11.66 -59.91 31.77
N GLY A 253 12.30 -58.79 32.10
CA GLY A 253 12.07 -58.06 33.35
C GLY A 253 10.66 -57.47 33.43
N LEU A 254 10.24 -56.75 32.38
CA LEU A 254 8.88 -56.19 32.30
C LEU A 254 7.83 -57.30 32.30
N ARG A 255 8.08 -58.38 31.55
CA ARG A 255 7.21 -59.56 31.50
C ARG A 255 7.05 -60.17 32.90
N GLY A 256 8.14 -60.39 33.62
CA GLY A 256 8.08 -60.96 34.97
C GLY A 256 7.34 -60.07 35.98
N VAL A 257 7.48 -58.74 35.89
CA VAL A 257 6.72 -57.81 36.74
C VAL A 257 5.23 -57.83 36.39
N LEU A 258 4.89 -57.81 35.10
CA LEU A 258 3.51 -57.85 34.65
C LEU A 258 2.84 -59.18 35.02
N GLU A 259 3.54 -60.29 34.82
CA GLU A 259 3.10 -61.64 35.21
C GLU A 259 2.81 -61.70 36.71
N ASN A 260 3.73 -61.21 37.55
CA ASN A 260 3.51 -61.19 38.99
C ASN A 260 2.26 -60.39 39.39
N HIS A 261 2.08 -59.18 38.84
CA HIS A 261 0.91 -58.36 39.16
C HIS A 261 -0.40 -58.92 38.59
N ALA A 262 -0.37 -59.49 37.37
CA ALA A 262 -1.50 -60.14 36.76
C ALA A 262 -1.92 -61.39 37.56
N ASN A 263 -0.97 -62.22 37.98
CA ASN A 263 -1.25 -63.39 38.82
C ASN A 263 -1.81 -62.99 40.20
N ILE A 264 -1.32 -61.91 40.82
CA ILE A 264 -1.89 -61.37 42.07
C ILE A 264 -3.34 -60.91 41.83
N ALA A 265 -3.62 -60.23 40.72
CA ALA A 265 -4.97 -59.78 40.39
C ALA A 265 -5.92 -60.95 40.09
N LEU A 266 -5.44 -61.96 39.35
CA LEU A 266 -6.17 -63.20 39.05
C LEU A 266 -6.49 -63.99 40.32
N ALA A 267 -5.56 -64.05 41.28
CA ALA A 267 -5.77 -64.73 42.55
C ALA A 267 -6.80 -64.04 43.46
N LYS A 268 -6.92 -62.71 43.36
CA LYS A 268 -7.79 -61.92 44.22
C LYS A 268 -9.21 -61.73 43.66
N ASP A 269 -9.30 -61.25 42.43
CA ASP A 269 -10.53 -60.76 41.80
C ASP A 269 -10.85 -61.51 40.48
N GLY A 270 -10.19 -62.65 40.22
CA GLY A 270 -10.43 -63.52 39.06
C GLY A 270 -10.13 -62.86 37.72
N THR A 271 -10.80 -63.34 36.67
CA THR A 271 -10.63 -62.82 35.29
C THR A 271 -10.97 -61.32 35.16
N LYS A 272 -11.91 -60.82 35.97
CA LYS A 272 -12.25 -59.39 36.05
C LYS A 272 -11.11 -58.52 36.58
N GLY A 273 -10.45 -58.95 37.66
CA GLY A 273 -9.29 -58.23 38.20
C GLY A 273 -8.16 -58.10 37.17
N CYS A 274 -7.94 -59.17 36.39
CA CYS A 274 -6.97 -59.17 35.31
C CYS A 274 -7.35 -58.22 34.17
N TYR A 275 -8.61 -58.25 33.72
CA TYR A 275 -9.11 -57.28 32.74
C TYR A 275 -8.88 -55.84 33.21
N ASP A 276 -9.32 -55.50 34.43
CA ASP A 276 -9.22 -54.13 34.95
C ASP A 276 -7.75 -53.67 35.05
N LEU A 277 -6.85 -54.55 35.47
CA LEU A 277 -5.41 -54.26 35.55
C LEU A 277 -4.81 -54.01 34.16
N ILE A 278 -5.00 -54.95 33.23
CA ILE A 278 -4.37 -54.88 31.90
C ILE A 278 -4.99 -53.74 31.07
N HIS A 279 -6.31 -53.57 31.10
CA HIS A 279 -7.01 -52.49 30.42
C HIS A 279 -6.50 -51.12 30.90
N ASN A 280 -6.45 -50.87 32.20
CA ASN A 280 -5.90 -49.62 32.73
C ASN A 280 -4.42 -49.43 32.41
N PHE A 281 -3.64 -50.51 32.39
CA PHE A 281 -2.24 -50.49 31.98
C PHE A 281 -2.10 -50.04 30.52
N VAL A 282 -2.88 -50.64 29.60
CA VAL A 282 -2.84 -50.30 28.17
C VAL A 282 -3.31 -48.86 27.93
N LEU A 283 -4.41 -48.40 28.55
CA LEU A 283 -4.85 -47.00 28.40
C LEU A 283 -3.77 -46.01 28.87
N THR A 284 -3.12 -46.29 30.01
CA THR A 284 -2.03 -45.45 30.52
C THR A 284 -0.81 -45.52 29.60
N HIS A 285 -0.53 -46.69 29.03
CA HIS A 285 0.59 -46.89 28.13
C HIS A 285 0.40 -46.15 26.80
N LYS A 286 -0.81 -46.16 26.22
CA LYS A 286 -1.16 -45.34 25.05
C LYS A 286 -0.91 -43.84 25.27
N ILE A 287 -1.23 -43.34 26.46
CA ILE A 287 -0.93 -41.95 26.84
C ILE A 287 0.59 -41.70 26.91
N ASN A 288 1.36 -42.65 27.45
CA ASN A 288 2.82 -42.54 27.49
C ASN A 288 3.45 -42.62 26.09
N VAL A 289 2.93 -43.46 25.19
CA VAL A 289 3.37 -43.50 23.78
C VAL A 289 3.14 -42.14 23.12
N LEU A 290 1.95 -41.54 23.30
CA LEU A 290 1.67 -40.18 22.81
C LEU A 290 2.62 -39.14 23.42
N ARG A 291 2.91 -39.25 24.72
CA ARG A 291 3.85 -38.36 25.40
C ARG A 291 5.24 -38.45 24.76
N ASP A 292 5.76 -39.65 24.57
CA ASP A 292 7.10 -39.86 24.02
C ASP A 292 7.18 -39.41 22.56
N GLN A 293 6.14 -39.70 21.75
CA GLN A 293 6.01 -39.15 20.40
C GLN A 293 5.99 -37.61 20.41
N THR A 294 5.28 -36.99 21.36
CA THR A 294 5.22 -35.52 21.47
C THR A 294 6.57 -34.93 21.90
N PHE A 295 7.31 -35.60 22.78
CA PHE A 295 8.68 -35.19 23.14
C PHE A 295 9.66 -35.33 21.97
N ASN A 296 9.49 -36.35 21.11
CA ASN A 296 10.26 -36.45 19.88
C ASN A 296 9.93 -35.31 18.91
N LEU A 297 8.64 -34.99 18.75
CA LEU A 297 8.20 -33.84 17.94
C LEU A 297 8.77 -32.51 18.44
N LEU A 298 8.85 -32.32 19.76
CA LEU A 298 9.46 -31.14 20.39
C LEU A 298 10.94 -30.99 20.02
N ARG A 299 11.69 -32.10 19.89
CA ARG A 299 13.11 -32.10 19.50
C ARG A 299 13.32 -31.85 18.00
N GLU A 300 12.33 -32.19 17.19
CA GLU A 300 12.40 -32.10 15.73
C GLU A 300 11.62 -30.88 15.19
N LYS A 301 10.44 -31.10 14.61
CA LYS A 301 9.69 -30.09 13.85
C LYS A 301 9.09 -29.00 14.73
N TRP A 302 8.74 -29.31 15.98
CA TRP A 302 7.97 -28.43 16.87
C TRP A 302 8.82 -27.74 17.95
N PHE A 303 10.09 -27.47 17.64
CA PHE A 303 11.02 -26.82 18.56
C PHE A 303 10.44 -25.53 19.16
N ASP A 304 10.45 -25.42 20.49
CA ASP A 304 9.87 -24.34 21.31
C ASP A 304 8.37 -24.04 21.11
N CYS A 305 7.67 -24.76 20.24
CA CYS A 305 6.27 -24.52 19.88
C CYS A 305 5.26 -25.38 20.66
N LEU A 306 5.74 -26.34 21.44
CA LEU A 306 4.94 -27.21 22.30
C LEU A 306 5.38 -27.11 23.77
N VAL A 307 4.43 -27.22 24.69
CA VAL A 307 4.69 -27.49 26.10
C VAL A 307 3.92 -28.74 26.49
N VAL A 308 4.64 -29.75 27.00
CA VAL A 308 4.10 -31.07 27.32
C VAL A 308 4.14 -31.28 28.82
N GLU A 309 2.98 -31.49 29.43
CA GLU A 309 2.86 -31.82 30.85
C GLU A 309 2.07 -33.11 31.03
N LEU A 310 2.58 -34.04 31.85
CA LEU A 310 1.83 -35.22 32.27
C LEU A 310 1.42 -35.04 33.73
N LYS A 311 0.12 -34.87 33.99
CA LYS A 311 -0.44 -34.79 35.35
C LYS A 311 -1.28 -36.02 35.61
N LYS A 312 -0.80 -36.91 36.49
CA LYS A 312 -1.43 -38.21 36.78
C LYS A 312 -1.54 -39.06 35.51
N ARG A 313 -2.76 -39.28 35.00
CA ARG A 313 -3.08 -40.02 33.76
C ARG A 313 -3.71 -39.11 32.70
N VAL A 314 -3.29 -37.84 32.68
CA VAL A 314 -3.74 -36.84 31.71
C VAL A 314 -2.52 -36.17 31.09
N LEU A 315 -2.35 -36.38 29.80
CA LEU A 315 -1.35 -35.72 28.96
C LEU A 315 -1.93 -34.39 28.47
N ILE A 316 -1.25 -33.31 28.83
CA ILE A 316 -1.57 -31.95 28.42
C ILE A 316 -0.54 -31.53 27.37
N ILE A 317 -1.03 -31.25 26.15
CA ILE A 317 -0.21 -30.77 25.04
C ILE A 317 -0.64 -29.36 24.71
N GLN A 318 0.09 -28.36 25.21
CA GLN A 318 -0.08 -26.98 24.81
C GLN A 318 0.65 -26.76 23.48
N TYR A 319 -0.05 -26.22 22.48
CA TYR A 319 0.52 -25.92 21.17
C TYR A 319 0.54 -24.42 20.89
N TRP A 320 1.44 -24.00 19.99
CA TRP A 320 1.76 -22.60 19.71
C TRP A 320 2.16 -21.83 20.97
N SER A 321 3.01 -22.43 21.80
CA SER A 321 3.49 -21.82 23.07
C SER A 321 4.18 -20.47 22.90
N ILE A 322 4.75 -20.20 21.72
CA ILE A 322 5.43 -18.95 21.37
C ILE A 322 4.41 -17.85 20.98
N MET A 323 3.17 -18.22 20.65
CA MET A 323 2.15 -17.25 20.24
C MET A 323 1.76 -16.37 21.45
N PRO A 324 1.82 -15.03 21.32
CA PRO A 324 1.36 -14.14 22.36
C PRO A 324 -0.17 -14.25 22.54
N GLY A 325 -0.65 -14.22 23.79
CA GLY A 325 -2.08 -14.21 24.12
C GLY A 325 -2.56 -15.46 24.87
N PRO A 326 -3.86 -15.79 24.79
CA PRO A 326 -4.45 -16.90 25.52
C PRO A 326 -3.99 -18.25 24.96
N LYS A 327 -3.59 -19.15 25.86
CA LYS A 327 -3.02 -20.46 25.51
C LYS A 327 -4.09 -21.40 24.94
N SER A 328 -3.67 -22.30 24.05
CA SER A 328 -4.48 -23.39 23.51
C SER A 328 -3.80 -24.73 23.78
N TRP A 329 -4.56 -25.73 24.20
CA TRP A 329 -4.02 -27.03 24.57
C TRP A 329 -5.01 -28.17 24.38
N LEU A 330 -4.47 -29.38 24.35
CA LEU A 330 -5.18 -30.65 24.31
C LEU A 330 -4.99 -31.36 25.64
N GLU A 331 -6.06 -31.95 26.16
CA GLU A 331 -6.00 -32.84 27.32
C GLU A 331 -6.44 -34.24 26.90
N ILE A 332 -5.52 -35.19 26.92
CA ILE A 332 -5.74 -36.59 26.57
C ILE A 332 -5.63 -37.40 27.86
N GLY A 333 -6.71 -38.04 28.29
CA GLY A 333 -6.71 -38.77 29.54
C GLY A 333 -7.78 -39.84 29.63
N VAL A 334 -7.83 -40.52 30.77
CA VAL A 334 -8.81 -41.58 31.03
C VAL A 334 -10.07 -41.00 31.67
N SER A 335 -11.20 -41.17 31.00
CA SER A 335 -12.54 -40.84 31.49
C SER A 335 -13.25 -42.09 32.01
N THR A 336 -14.19 -41.93 32.95
CA THR A 336 -14.91 -43.06 33.58
C THR A 336 -16.04 -43.65 32.72
N GLY A 337 -16.23 -43.17 31.48
CA GLY A 337 -17.20 -43.73 30.53
C GLY A 337 -18.69 -43.61 30.91
N ARG A 338 -19.04 -42.88 31.99
CA ARG A 338 -20.45 -42.68 32.40
C ARG A 338 -21.22 -41.84 31.37
N ARG A 339 -21.89 -42.51 30.42
CA ARG A 339 -22.96 -41.92 29.60
C ARG A 339 -24.27 -41.95 30.39
N GLN A 340 -25.05 -40.87 30.35
CA GLN A 340 -26.46 -40.84 30.79
C GLN A 340 -27.35 -41.66 29.83
N ALA A 341 -27.06 -42.95 29.66
CA ALA A 341 -27.85 -43.86 28.84
C ALA A 341 -28.61 -44.86 29.71
N LYS A 342 -29.85 -45.17 29.32
CA LYS A 342 -30.85 -46.01 30.02
C LYS A 342 -30.47 -47.52 30.14
N ARG A 343 -29.22 -47.93 29.99
CA ARG A 343 -28.79 -49.33 30.14
C ARG A 343 -27.85 -49.50 31.33
N ALA A 344 -28.11 -50.54 32.13
CA ALA A 344 -27.37 -50.96 33.31
C ALA A 344 -26.01 -51.61 32.95
N GLN A 345 -25.20 -50.97 32.10
CA GLN A 345 -23.83 -51.40 31.85
C GLN A 345 -22.90 -50.74 32.85
N ALA A 346 -22.02 -51.53 33.48
CA ALA A 346 -20.94 -51.01 34.30
C ALA A 346 -20.02 -50.14 33.42
N ALA A 347 -19.80 -48.89 33.82
CA ALA A 347 -19.01 -47.95 33.05
C ALA A 347 -17.52 -48.35 33.06
N THR A 348 -16.97 -48.71 31.90
CA THR A 348 -15.54 -49.01 31.73
C THR A 348 -14.76 -47.74 31.42
N PRO A 349 -13.52 -47.61 31.91
CA PRO A 349 -12.69 -46.44 31.63
C PRO A 349 -12.35 -46.36 30.14
N GLN A 350 -12.33 -45.16 29.57
CA GLN A 350 -12.04 -44.94 28.15
C GLN A 350 -11.19 -43.70 27.95
N LEU A 351 -10.36 -43.70 26.91
CA LEU A 351 -9.59 -42.52 26.53
C LEU A 351 -10.52 -41.43 25.99
N ALA A 352 -10.32 -40.21 26.48
CA ALA A 352 -11.07 -39.03 26.07
C ALA A 352 -10.09 -37.89 25.75
N VAL A 353 -10.48 -37.06 24.78
CA VAL A 353 -9.73 -35.89 24.36
C VAL A 353 -10.59 -34.66 24.58
N ARG A 354 -10.04 -33.68 25.30
CA ARG A 354 -10.65 -32.35 25.45
C ARG A 354 -9.75 -31.32 24.79
N TRP A 355 -10.36 -30.41 24.04
CA TRP A 355 -9.66 -29.37 23.31
C TRP A 355 -10.01 -27.99 23.86
N PHE A 356 -8.99 -27.24 24.25
CA PHE A 356 -9.10 -25.87 24.72
C PHE A 356 -8.48 -24.93 23.70
N ARG A 357 -9.31 -24.02 23.16
CA ARG A 357 -8.91 -22.98 22.21
C ARG A 357 -9.01 -21.61 22.90
N ASN A 358 -7.90 -20.86 22.92
CA ASN A 358 -7.81 -19.55 23.56
C ASN A 358 -8.39 -19.54 25.00
N GLY A 359 -8.07 -20.58 25.78
CA GLY A 359 -8.54 -20.75 27.17
C GLY A 359 -9.99 -21.20 27.35
N LYS A 360 -10.73 -21.51 26.27
CA LYS A 360 -12.12 -21.99 26.32
C LYS A 360 -12.23 -23.40 25.76
N GLU A 361 -12.99 -24.26 26.46
CA GLU A 361 -13.26 -25.63 26.00
C GLU A 361 -14.13 -25.60 24.74
N ALA A 362 -13.73 -26.36 23.72
CA ALA A 362 -14.47 -26.54 22.50
C ALA A 362 -15.52 -27.66 22.71
N THR A 363 -16.75 -27.27 23.05
CA THR A 363 -17.84 -28.17 23.43
C THR A 363 -18.79 -28.54 22.30
N LEU A 364 -18.61 -27.99 21.10
CA LEU A 364 -19.44 -28.30 19.94
C LEU A 364 -19.03 -29.66 19.36
N GLU A 365 -20.00 -30.47 18.93
CA GLU A 365 -19.71 -31.80 18.36
C GLU A 365 -18.84 -31.72 17.09
N GLU A 366 -18.96 -30.65 16.30
CA GLU A 366 -18.11 -30.39 15.12
C GLU A 366 -16.63 -30.16 15.49
N ASP A 367 -16.36 -29.71 16.71
CA ASP A 367 -15.02 -29.46 17.24
C ASP A 367 -14.38 -30.73 17.84
N ALA A 368 -15.10 -31.86 17.92
CA ALA A 368 -14.57 -33.10 18.47
C ALA A 368 -13.35 -33.60 17.68
N ILE A 369 -12.27 -33.95 18.39
CA ILE A 369 -11.05 -34.46 17.78
C ILE A 369 -11.13 -35.99 17.77
N HIS A 370 -11.23 -36.55 16.58
CA HIS A 370 -11.18 -38.00 16.39
C HIS A 370 -9.73 -38.45 16.41
N VAL A 371 -9.41 -39.32 17.37
CA VAL A 371 -8.10 -39.97 17.49
C VAL A 371 -8.27 -41.44 17.12
N ASP A 372 -7.40 -41.93 16.24
CA ASP A 372 -7.26 -43.35 15.99
C ASP A 372 -6.47 -43.97 17.16
N TRP A 373 -7.12 -44.82 17.93
CA TRP A 373 -6.52 -45.51 19.07
C TRP A 373 -5.85 -46.83 18.70
N GLN A 374 -5.94 -47.24 17.42
CA GLN A 374 -5.25 -48.39 16.87
C GLN A 374 -3.91 -47.97 16.27
N ASP A 375 -3.86 -46.92 15.45
CA ASP A 375 -2.61 -46.33 14.93
C ASP A 375 -2.37 -44.94 15.54
N ILE A 376 -1.67 -44.95 16.68
CA ILE A 376 -1.51 -43.81 17.56
C ILE A 376 -0.38 -42.92 17.02
N SER A 377 -0.72 -41.72 16.60
CA SER A 377 0.24 -40.71 16.13
C SER A 377 -0.05 -39.33 16.71
N ALA A 378 0.83 -38.85 17.59
CA ALA A 378 0.77 -37.50 18.14
C ALA A 378 0.85 -36.43 17.03
N GLU A 379 1.61 -36.68 15.95
CA GLU A 379 1.71 -35.76 14.82
C GLU A 379 0.37 -35.63 14.09
N ALA A 380 -0.33 -36.74 13.83
CA ALA A 380 -1.64 -36.72 13.19
C ALA A 380 -2.69 -36.01 14.06
N VAL A 381 -2.69 -36.27 15.37
CA VAL A 381 -3.59 -35.59 16.33
C VAL A 381 -3.33 -34.08 16.34
N LEU A 382 -2.07 -33.65 16.39
CA LEU A 382 -1.72 -32.24 16.32
C LEU A 382 -2.06 -31.60 14.97
N ALA A 383 -1.87 -32.32 13.86
CA ALA A 383 -2.20 -31.83 12.52
C ALA A 383 -3.72 -31.60 12.37
N VAL A 384 -4.55 -32.54 12.80
CA VAL A 384 -6.02 -32.38 12.81
C VAL A 384 -6.44 -31.22 13.72
N THR A 385 -5.87 -31.14 14.93
CA THR A 385 -6.20 -30.08 15.90
C THR A 385 -5.86 -28.70 15.33
N THR A 386 -4.64 -28.54 14.82
CA THR A 386 -4.19 -27.25 14.26
C THR A 386 -4.91 -26.91 12.97
N ALA A 387 -5.24 -27.87 12.11
CA ALA A 387 -6.03 -27.63 10.90
C ALA A 387 -7.45 -27.10 11.23
N LYS A 388 -8.11 -27.70 12.23
CA LYS A 388 -9.39 -27.19 12.75
C LYS A 388 -9.24 -25.79 13.35
N HIS A 389 -8.19 -25.56 14.15
CA HIS A 389 -7.96 -24.24 14.76
C HIS A 389 -7.69 -23.14 13.71
N VAL A 390 -6.83 -23.41 12.73
CA VAL A 390 -6.53 -22.51 11.60
C VAL A 390 -7.80 -22.20 10.82
N SER A 391 -8.61 -23.21 10.51
CA SER A 391 -9.87 -23.05 9.79
C SER A 391 -10.83 -22.11 10.53
N TRP A 392 -10.94 -22.27 11.85
CA TRP A 392 -11.75 -21.41 12.70
C TRP A 392 -11.24 -19.95 12.75
N MET A 393 -9.91 -19.76 12.90
CA MET A 393 -9.31 -18.42 12.93
C MET A 393 -9.49 -17.69 11.58
N LEU A 394 -9.24 -18.36 10.46
CA LEU A 394 -9.45 -17.80 9.13
C LEU A 394 -10.94 -17.54 8.86
N GLY A 395 -11.84 -18.40 9.35
CA GLY A 395 -13.28 -18.19 9.32
C GLY A 395 -13.71 -16.93 10.08
N THR A 396 -13.15 -16.73 11.27
CA THR A 396 -13.41 -15.53 12.09
C THR A 396 -12.94 -14.26 11.38
N ILE A 397 -11.77 -14.29 10.74
CA ILE A 397 -11.26 -13.16 9.93
C ILE A 397 -12.19 -12.91 8.74
N LYS A 398 -12.61 -13.96 8.02
CA LYS A 398 -13.56 -13.86 6.90
C LYS A 398 -14.86 -13.19 7.33
N ASP A 399 -15.44 -13.60 8.45
CA ASP A 399 -16.70 -13.03 8.94
C ASP A 399 -16.53 -11.57 9.40
N ARG A 400 -15.38 -11.23 10.01
CA ARG A 400 -15.05 -9.84 10.34
C ARG A 400 -14.84 -8.99 9.09
N LEU A 401 -14.15 -9.49 8.07
CA LEU A 401 -13.99 -8.83 6.76
C LEU A 401 -15.34 -8.62 6.06
N ARG A 402 -16.26 -9.60 6.15
CA ARG A 402 -17.63 -9.46 5.64
C ARG A 402 -18.42 -8.37 6.38
N LYS A 403 -18.27 -8.26 7.70
CA LYS A 403 -18.91 -7.17 8.49
C LYS A 403 -18.33 -5.80 8.15
N LEU A 404 -17.02 -5.71 7.93
CA LEU A 404 -16.37 -4.48 7.45
C LEU A 404 -16.72 -4.17 5.99
N SER A 405 -17.33 -5.11 5.28
CA SER A 405 -17.69 -4.97 3.87
C SER A 405 -19.12 -4.46 3.69
N SER A 406 -19.29 -3.33 2.99
CA SER A 406 -20.61 -2.79 2.61
C SER A 406 -21.13 -3.41 1.30
N ALA A 407 -22.42 -3.26 1.00
CA ALA A 407 -23.07 -3.81 -0.21
C ALA A 407 -22.48 -3.33 -1.56
N THR A 408 -21.65 -2.29 -1.55
CA THR A 408 -21.01 -1.70 -2.75
C THR A 408 -19.55 -2.14 -2.95
N ASN A 409 -19.07 -3.12 -2.18
CA ASN A 409 -17.69 -3.58 -2.24
C ASN A 409 -17.42 -4.57 -3.38
N LYS A 410 -16.17 -4.56 -3.87
CA LYS A 410 -15.69 -5.46 -4.93
C LYS A 410 -14.69 -6.51 -4.41
N LEU A 411 -14.53 -6.62 -3.09
CA LEU A 411 -13.63 -7.58 -2.44
C LEU A 411 -14.16 -9.01 -2.61
N THR A 412 -13.38 -9.88 -3.25
CA THR A 412 -13.62 -11.32 -3.29
C THR A 412 -12.85 -12.00 -2.16
N ILE A 413 -13.55 -12.81 -1.36
CA ILE A 413 -12.98 -13.53 -0.21
C ILE A 413 -13.19 -15.03 -0.41
N ASN A 414 -12.11 -15.76 -0.68
CA ASN A 414 -12.13 -17.20 -0.86
C ASN A 414 -11.41 -17.88 0.30
N LEU A 415 -12.16 -18.62 1.11
CA LEU A 415 -11.62 -19.40 2.22
C LEU A 415 -11.53 -20.86 1.80
N THR A 416 -10.34 -21.43 1.98
CA THR A 416 -10.04 -22.85 1.82
C THR A 416 -9.72 -23.42 3.18
N THR A 417 -10.36 -24.52 3.55
CA THR A 417 -10.21 -25.20 4.85
C THR A 417 -9.97 -26.68 4.64
N SER A 418 -9.24 -27.30 5.56
CA SER A 418 -8.96 -28.73 5.59
C SER A 418 -9.15 -29.27 7.00
N ALA A 419 -9.61 -30.51 7.12
CA ALA A 419 -9.82 -31.17 8.41
C ALA A 419 -8.54 -31.78 9.00
N SER A 420 -7.53 -32.07 8.16
CA SER A 420 -6.33 -32.83 8.56
C SER A 420 -5.02 -32.13 8.26
N ASN A 421 -4.98 -31.21 7.30
CA ASN A 421 -3.75 -30.54 6.88
C ASN A 421 -3.84 -29.02 7.10
N PRO A 422 -3.11 -28.45 8.08
CA PRO A 422 -3.17 -27.02 8.37
C PRO A 422 -2.62 -26.15 7.22
N GLU A 423 -1.64 -26.61 6.46
CA GLU A 423 -0.99 -25.83 5.39
C GLU A 423 -1.86 -25.68 4.12
N ALA A 424 -2.87 -26.55 4.00
CA ALA A 424 -3.90 -26.47 2.97
C ALA A 424 -4.96 -25.40 3.28
N CYS A 425 -5.02 -24.92 4.52
CA CYS A 425 -5.94 -23.86 4.91
C CYS A 425 -5.39 -22.49 4.49
N SER A 426 -6.18 -21.71 3.76
CA SER A 426 -5.78 -20.36 3.33
C SER A 426 -6.95 -19.45 3.04
N LEU A 427 -6.74 -18.15 3.23
CA LEU A 427 -7.70 -17.10 2.92
C LEU A 427 -7.15 -16.21 1.80
N ALA A 428 -7.71 -16.35 0.60
CA ALA A 428 -7.36 -15.54 -0.57
C ALA A 428 -8.31 -14.33 -0.70
N LEU A 429 -7.72 -13.14 -0.77
CA LEU A 429 -8.39 -11.85 -0.85
C LEU A 429 -8.04 -11.19 -2.19
N SER A 430 -9.03 -10.93 -3.01
CA SER A 430 -8.86 -10.24 -4.30
C SER A 430 -9.64 -8.94 -4.33
N LEU A 431 -9.01 -7.87 -4.81
CA LEU A 431 -9.61 -6.55 -4.97
C LEU A 431 -9.27 -6.07 -6.40
N PRO A 432 -10.19 -5.38 -7.09
CA PRO A 432 -9.87 -4.75 -8.37
C PRO A 432 -8.63 -3.86 -8.24
N GLY A 433 -7.71 -4.01 -9.19
CA GLY A 433 -6.40 -3.33 -9.18
C GLY A 433 -5.26 -4.17 -8.59
N LEU A 434 -5.52 -5.27 -7.89
CA LEU A 434 -4.50 -6.26 -7.54
C LEU A 434 -4.21 -7.19 -8.73
N ARG A 435 -2.93 -7.48 -8.96
CA ARG A 435 -2.49 -8.45 -10.01
C ARG A 435 -2.61 -9.89 -9.54
N ILE A 436 -2.29 -10.11 -8.26
CA ILE A 436 -2.24 -11.41 -7.61
C ILE A 436 -3.08 -11.27 -6.34
N PRO A 437 -3.99 -12.21 -6.05
CA PRO A 437 -4.74 -12.19 -4.80
C PRO A 437 -3.80 -12.28 -3.60
N LEU A 438 -4.11 -11.52 -2.55
CA LEU A 438 -3.42 -11.58 -1.28
C LEU A 438 -3.84 -12.86 -0.56
N THR A 439 -2.90 -13.76 -0.27
CA THR A 439 -3.17 -15.02 0.42
C THR A 439 -2.63 -14.94 1.84
N VAL A 440 -3.51 -15.15 2.82
CA VAL A 440 -3.18 -15.20 4.24
C VAL A 440 -3.22 -16.65 4.71
N LYS A 441 -2.16 -17.09 5.36
CA LYS A 441 -2.03 -18.43 5.95
C LYS A 441 -1.53 -18.34 7.39
N LEU A 442 -1.84 -19.35 8.18
CA LEU A 442 -1.30 -19.54 9.52
C LEU A 442 -0.45 -20.80 9.51
N SER A 443 0.82 -20.70 9.93
CA SER A 443 1.71 -21.85 10.01
C SER A 443 1.17 -22.87 11.01
N GLY A 444 1.02 -24.13 10.59
CA GLY A 444 0.49 -25.19 11.45
C GLY A 444 1.34 -25.46 12.69
N VAL A 445 2.66 -25.29 12.57
CA VAL A 445 3.63 -25.58 13.64
C VAL A 445 3.85 -24.37 14.57
N THR A 446 4.14 -23.20 14.01
CA THR A 446 4.53 -22.03 14.81
C THR A 446 3.34 -21.17 15.24
N GLY A 447 2.19 -21.32 14.56
CA GLY A 447 1.05 -20.44 14.75
C GLY A 447 1.28 -19.01 14.25
N ARG A 448 2.33 -18.74 13.47
CA ARG A 448 2.57 -17.39 12.91
C ARG A 448 1.76 -17.15 11.64
N TRP A 449 1.28 -15.92 11.49
CA TRP A 449 0.65 -15.44 10.28
C TRP A 449 1.68 -15.22 9.18
N SER A 450 1.34 -15.63 7.96
CA SER A 450 2.13 -15.37 6.76
C SER A 450 1.24 -14.77 5.68
N ILE A 451 1.76 -13.77 4.98
CA ILE A 451 1.02 -13.02 3.96
C ILE A 451 1.79 -13.04 2.63
N SER A 452 1.17 -13.60 1.60
CA SER A 452 1.71 -13.67 0.23
C SER A 452 0.88 -12.81 -0.72
N PRO A 453 1.47 -12.10 -1.71
CA PRO A 453 2.89 -12.09 -2.08
C PRO A 453 3.79 -11.28 -1.15
N ALA A 454 5.07 -11.66 -1.06
CA ALA A 454 6.08 -10.96 -0.26
C ALA A 454 6.44 -9.60 -0.89
N THR A 455 6.08 -8.53 -0.20
CA THR A 455 6.37 -7.13 -0.52
C THR A 455 6.78 -6.43 0.78
N SER A 456 7.44 -5.28 0.72
CA SER A 456 7.83 -4.54 1.94
C SER A 456 6.62 -4.22 2.83
N SER A 457 5.47 -3.89 2.21
CA SER A 457 4.24 -3.55 2.92
C SER A 457 3.57 -4.76 3.55
N THR A 458 3.56 -5.92 2.86
CA THR A 458 3.06 -7.17 3.44
C THR A 458 3.96 -7.65 4.58
N ALA A 459 5.30 -7.58 4.44
CA ALA A 459 6.24 -7.95 5.49
C ALA A 459 6.09 -7.10 6.77
N ARG A 460 5.88 -5.78 6.62
CA ARG A 460 5.64 -4.88 7.77
C ARG A 460 4.35 -5.23 8.51
N VAL A 461 3.27 -5.50 7.79
CA VAL A 461 1.97 -5.87 8.38
C VAL A 461 2.02 -7.26 8.99
N GLU A 462 2.71 -8.21 8.34
CA GLU A 462 2.96 -9.54 8.88
C GLU A 462 3.73 -9.48 10.21
N HIS A 463 4.79 -8.67 10.29
CA HIS A 463 5.52 -8.45 11.54
C HIS A 463 4.62 -7.82 12.61
N ALA A 464 3.80 -6.83 12.27
CA ALA A 464 2.91 -6.17 13.22
C ALA A 464 1.85 -7.11 13.79
N ILE A 465 1.21 -7.92 12.93
CA ILE A 465 0.18 -8.89 13.33
C ILE A 465 0.77 -9.99 14.22
N ASN A 466 2.00 -10.43 13.92
CA ASN A 466 2.68 -11.45 14.73
C ASN A 466 3.25 -10.90 16.05
N ALA A 467 3.48 -9.60 16.16
CA ALA A 467 3.98 -8.96 17.38
C ALA A 467 2.87 -8.66 18.40
N ASP A 468 1.67 -8.29 17.94
CA ASP A 468 0.54 -7.93 18.80
C ASP A 468 -0.70 -8.79 18.54
N HIS A 469 -1.03 -9.63 19.52
CA HIS A 469 -2.19 -10.52 19.50
C HIS A 469 -3.54 -9.81 19.67
N THR A 470 -3.55 -8.57 20.16
CA THR A 470 -4.78 -7.77 20.32
C THR A 470 -5.15 -7.04 19.02
N SER A 471 -4.25 -7.04 18.04
CA SER A 471 -4.44 -6.35 16.77
C SER A 471 -5.65 -6.88 15.99
N ASP A 472 -6.44 -5.97 15.44
CA ASP A 472 -7.50 -6.35 14.52
C ASP A 472 -6.90 -6.74 13.17
N ILE A 473 -6.67 -8.04 13.00
CA ILE A 473 -6.12 -8.64 11.79
C ILE A 473 -6.96 -8.27 10.56
N ALA A 474 -8.29 -8.29 10.67
CA ALA A 474 -9.17 -7.98 9.55
C ALA A 474 -8.99 -6.51 9.11
N THR A 475 -8.94 -5.57 10.06
CA THR A 475 -8.70 -4.15 9.76
C THR A 475 -7.30 -3.92 9.19
N SER A 476 -6.28 -4.62 9.70
CA SER A 476 -4.91 -4.54 9.19
C SER A 476 -4.80 -5.05 7.75
N LEU A 477 -5.48 -6.15 7.43
CA LEU A 477 -5.57 -6.68 6.06
C LEU A 477 -6.30 -5.72 5.11
N VAL A 478 -7.37 -5.08 5.60
CA VAL A 478 -8.12 -4.07 4.84
C VAL A 478 -7.25 -2.84 4.50
N GLN A 479 -6.44 -2.38 5.47
CA GLN A 479 -5.44 -1.32 5.24
C GLN A 479 -4.37 -1.75 4.25
N LEU A 480 -3.86 -2.98 4.39
CA LEU A 480 -2.85 -3.54 3.50
C LEU A 480 -3.34 -3.67 2.04
N LEU A 481 -4.56 -4.16 1.83
CA LEU A 481 -5.16 -4.25 0.49
C LEU A 481 -5.25 -2.88 -0.18
N ALA A 482 -5.72 -1.86 0.56
CA ALA A 482 -5.78 -0.49 0.06
C ALA A 482 -4.38 0.07 -0.25
N GLN A 483 -3.39 -0.21 0.60
CA GLN A 483 -2.01 0.23 0.42
C GLN A 483 -1.36 -0.41 -0.83
N LEU A 484 -1.59 -1.70 -1.07
CA LEU A 484 -1.03 -2.40 -2.24
C LEU A 484 -1.59 -1.85 -3.56
N VAL A 485 -2.89 -1.57 -3.62
CA VAL A 485 -3.49 -0.90 -4.79
C VAL A 485 -2.96 0.53 -4.93
N GLN A 486 -2.80 1.26 -3.82
CA GLN A 486 -2.23 2.60 -3.80
C GLN A 486 -0.80 2.64 -4.36
N GLU A 487 0.08 1.74 -3.93
CA GLU A 487 1.46 1.67 -4.42
C GLU A 487 1.52 1.37 -5.92
N ARG A 488 0.63 0.50 -6.40
CA ARG A 488 0.54 0.20 -7.83
C ARG A 488 0.08 1.42 -8.64
N VAL A 489 -0.98 2.10 -8.20
CA VAL A 489 -1.45 3.33 -8.84
C VAL A 489 -0.37 4.41 -8.80
N GLY A 490 0.37 4.53 -7.69
CA GLY A 490 1.50 5.44 -7.56
C GLY A 490 2.59 5.20 -8.59
N LYS A 491 3.07 3.94 -8.71
CA LYS A 491 4.07 3.59 -9.73
C LYS A 491 3.56 3.84 -11.15
N ALA A 492 2.30 3.50 -11.42
CA ALA A 492 1.71 3.75 -12.74
C ALA A 492 1.55 5.25 -13.03
N ALA A 493 1.24 6.07 -12.02
CA ALA A 493 1.14 7.52 -12.10
C ALA A 493 2.51 8.16 -12.36
N GLU A 494 3.57 7.71 -11.67
CA GLU A 494 4.95 8.14 -11.93
C GLU A 494 5.36 7.84 -13.38
N LEU A 495 5.07 6.63 -13.88
CA LEU A 495 5.31 6.26 -15.27
C LEU A 495 4.46 7.05 -16.27
N ALA A 496 3.31 7.57 -15.85
CA ALA A 496 2.48 8.47 -16.65
C ALA A 496 2.98 9.93 -16.63
N GLY A 497 4.00 10.25 -15.82
CA GLY A 497 4.55 11.60 -15.67
C GLY A 497 3.83 12.44 -14.61
N TRP A 498 2.95 11.84 -13.81
CA TRP A 498 2.21 12.55 -12.77
C TRP A 498 3.07 12.77 -11.52
N LYS A 499 3.04 13.98 -10.96
CA LYS A 499 3.78 14.33 -9.75
C LYS A 499 2.89 14.18 -8.52
N SER A 500 3.30 13.34 -7.57
CA SER A 500 2.61 13.17 -6.29
C SER A 500 2.73 14.44 -5.43
N ILE A 501 1.63 14.91 -4.86
CA ILE A 501 1.62 16.01 -3.90
C ILE A 501 1.81 15.42 -2.50
N PRO A 502 2.90 15.76 -1.78
CA PRO A 502 3.15 15.20 -0.46
C PRO A 502 2.09 15.67 0.53
N ARG A 503 1.76 14.83 1.50
CA ARG A 503 0.77 15.15 2.55
C ARG A 503 1.12 16.41 3.33
N GLN A 504 2.41 16.74 3.45
CA GLN A 504 2.92 17.91 4.16
C GLN A 504 2.61 19.24 3.44
N ALA A 505 2.31 19.21 2.15
CA ALA A 505 1.92 20.39 1.38
C ALA A 505 0.41 20.71 1.50
N LEU A 506 -0.33 19.92 2.27
CA LEU A 506 -1.79 20.01 2.41
C LEU A 506 -2.19 20.08 3.87
N VAL A 507 -3.29 20.78 4.14
CA VAL A 507 -3.90 20.79 5.48
C VAL A 507 -4.41 19.39 5.83
N PRO A 508 -4.07 18.83 7.01
CA PRO A 508 -4.58 17.54 7.45
C PRO A 508 -6.11 17.52 7.51
N LEU A 509 -6.72 16.57 6.80
CA LEU A 509 -8.18 16.38 6.81
C LEU A 509 -8.61 15.51 7.99
N THR A 510 -9.63 15.93 8.71
CA THR A 510 -10.32 15.10 9.72
C THR A 510 -11.14 14.01 9.05
N SER A 511 -11.55 12.99 9.81
CA SER A 511 -12.43 11.92 9.32
C SER A 511 -13.75 12.47 8.77
N ALA A 512 -14.34 13.47 9.42
CA ALA A 512 -15.56 14.13 8.96
C ALA A 512 -15.37 14.84 7.61
N SER A 513 -14.26 15.57 7.43
CA SER A 513 -13.95 16.24 6.16
C SER A 513 -13.70 15.25 5.02
N VAL A 514 -13.07 14.10 5.30
CA VAL A 514 -12.89 13.03 4.30
C VAL A 514 -14.23 12.47 3.84
N VAL A 515 -15.15 12.22 4.77
CA VAL A 515 -16.49 11.72 4.44
C VAL A 515 -17.28 12.76 3.65
N ALA A 516 -17.20 14.04 4.03
CA ALA A 516 -17.87 15.12 3.31
C ALA A 516 -17.36 15.29 1.86
N LEU A 517 -16.04 15.15 1.64
CA LEU A 517 -15.42 15.35 0.32
C LEU A 517 -15.47 14.10 -0.57
N PHE A 518 -15.29 12.91 0.00
CA PHE A 518 -15.04 11.68 -0.77
C PHE A 518 -16.03 10.54 -0.44
N GLY A 519 -16.96 10.77 0.47
CA GLY A 519 -17.91 9.77 0.95
C GLY A 519 -17.31 8.78 1.97
N THR A 520 -18.11 7.78 2.35
CA THR A 520 -17.72 6.76 3.32
C THR A 520 -16.86 5.66 2.71
N GLY A 521 -16.11 4.94 3.56
CA GLY A 521 -15.31 3.77 3.15
C GLY A 521 -13.95 4.10 2.54
N VAL A 522 -13.43 5.32 2.76
CA VAL A 522 -12.09 5.72 2.34
C VAL A 522 -11.06 5.28 3.37
N ILE A 523 -10.11 4.43 2.96
CA ILE A 523 -9.03 3.92 3.82
C ILE A 523 -7.75 4.71 3.58
N ALA A 524 -7.40 4.90 2.31
CA ALA A 524 -6.22 5.65 1.90
C ALA A 524 -6.54 6.59 0.73
N ARG A 525 -5.66 7.58 0.51
CA ARG A 525 -5.77 8.55 -0.58
C ARG A 525 -4.41 8.94 -1.12
N SER A 526 -4.35 9.23 -2.41
CA SER A 526 -3.20 9.83 -3.09
C SER A 526 -3.64 11.00 -3.95
N ILE A 527 -2.77 11.99 -4.10
CA ILE A 527 -3.08 13.26 -4.75
C ILE A 527 -1.97 13.51 -5.77
N TYR A 528 -2.36 13.73 -7.02
CA TYR A 528 -1.45 13.84 -8.15
C TYR A 528 -1.69 15.11 -8.94
N ARG A 529 -0.60 15.64 -9.49
CA ARG A 529 -0.60 16.65 -10.54
C ARG A 529 -0.30 15.95 -11.87
N CYS A 530 -1.28 15.91 -12.76
CA CYS A 530 -1.25 15.07 -13.96
C CYS A 530 -0.41 15.65 -15.11
N SER A 531 -0.52 16.97 -15.34
CA SER A 531 0.20 17.68 -16.41
C SER A 531 0.80 18.97 -15.88
N VAL A 532 1.92 19.40 -16.46
CA VAL A 532 2.57 20.70 -16.19
C VAL A 532 1.58 21.85 -16.38
N GLY A 533 0.66 21.70 -17.34
CA GLY A 533 -0.31 22.73 -17.67
C GLY A 533 -1.57 22.80 -16.80
N TRP A 534 -1.72 21.95 -15.77
CA TRP A 534 -2.86 22.04 -14.84
C TRP A 534 -2.74 23.20 -13.85
N GLY A 535 -1.53 23.77 -13.72
CA GLY A 535 -1.23 24.79 -12.73
C GLY A 535 -1.33 24.27 -11.30
N ASP A 536 -1.49 25.21 -10.38
CA ASP A 536 -1.40 24.98 -8.94
C ASP A 536 -2.76 24.81 -8.23
N SER A 537 -3.85 25.19 -8.90
CA SER A 537 -5.20 25.24 -8.35
C SER A 537 -5.99 23.94 -8.48
N TRP A 538 -5.50 22.95 -9.22
CA TRP A 538 -6.20 21.69 -9.46
C TRP A 538 -5.30 20.48 -9.26
N ALA A 539 -5.87 19.42 -8.71
CA ALA A 539 -5.23 18.13 -8.55
C ALA A 539 -6.21 16.98 -8.74
N LEU A 540 -5.68 15.82 -9.10
CA LEU A 540 -6.43 14.58 -9.17
C LEU A 540 -6.26 13.83 -7.85
N VAL A 541 -7.36 13.51 -7.20
CA VAL A 541 -7.36 12.72 -5.97
C VAL A 541 -7.89 11.33 -6.29
N VAL A 542 -7.19 10.31 -5.83
CA VAL A 542 -7.66 8.93 -5.86
C VAL A 542 -7.83 8.45 -4.42
N THR A 543 -8.98 7.85 -4.15
CA THR A 543 -9.28 7.23 -2.86
C THR A 543 -9.33 5.72 -3.00
N PHE A 544 -8.73 5.02 -2.04
CA PHE A 544 -8.62 3.57 -1.99
C PHE A 544 -9.48 3.03 -0.85
N GLY A 545 -10.26 2.00 -1.16
CA GLY A 545 -11.19 1.36 -0.24
C GLY A 545 -11.55 -0.05 -0.72
N LEU A 546 -12.42 -0.74 0.02
CA LEU A 546 -12.93 -2.06 -0.35
C LEU A 546 -13.92 -2.03 -1.54
N ALA A 547 -14.40 -0.85 -1.89
CA ALA A 547 -15.18 -0.59 -3.10
C ALA A 547 -14.32 -0.41 -4.37
N GLY A 548 -12.99 -0.50 -4.23
CA GLY A 548 -12.01 -0.19 -5.27
C GLY A 548 -11.60 1.28 -5.28
N GLU A 549 -10.84 1.66 -6.30
CA GLU A 549 -10.38 3.02 -6.54
C GLU A 549 -11.52 3.93 -7.03
N LYS A 550 -11.62 5.12 -6.45
CA LYS A 550 -12.50 6.20 -6.94
C LYS A 550 -11.65 7.42 -7.26
N TRP A 551 -11.97 8.05 -8.38
CA TRP A 551 -11.22 9.19 -8.93
C TRP A 551 -12.01 10.48 -8.77
N TRP A 552 -11.31 11.53 -8.35
CA TRP A 552 -11.87 12.83 -8.04
C TRP A 552 -11.03 13.94 -8.66
N ALA A 553 -11.68 14.90 -9.28
CA ALA A 553 -11.07 16.17 -9.64
C ALA A 553 -11.27 17.16 -8.48
N SER A 554 -10.16 17.65 -7.90
CA SER A 554 -10.20 18.49 -6.70
C SER A 554 -9.59 19.86 -6.94
N ARG A 555 -10.28 20.90 -6.42
CA ARG A 555 -9.78 22.28 -6.40
C ARG A 555 -8.95 22.50 -5.13
N LEU A 556 -7.74 23.01 -5.32
CA LEU A 556 -6.82 23.38 -4.26
C LEU A 556 -6.83 24.90 -4.08
N GLU A 557 -7.05 25.34 -2.86
CA GLU A 557 -6.96 26.74 -2.46
C GLU A 557 -5.80 26.94 -1.48
N GLN A 558 -5.18 28.12 -1.48
CA GLN A 558 -4.17 28.44 -0.46
C GLN A 558 -4.86 28.54 0.91
N SER A 559 -4.25 27.95 1.93
CA SER A 559 -4.78 28.02 3.28
C SER A 559 -4.71 29.47 3.77
N THR A 560 -5.79 29.93 4.42
CA THR A 560 -5.84 31.26 5.05
C THR A 560 -4.96 31.35 6.28
N SER A 561 -4.59 30.23 6.89
CA SER A 561 -3.75 30.16 8.10
C SER A 561 -2.25 30.05 7.82
N ASP A 562 -1.86 29.41 6.71
CA ASP A 562 -0.46 29.21 6.33
C ASP A 562 -0.35 29.21 4.81
N SER A 563 0.32 30.22 4.26
CA SER A 563 0.48 30.41 2.81
C SER A 563 1.27 29.28 2.13
N LYS A 564 1.98 28.45 2.90
CA LYS A 564 2.69 27.25 2.39
C LYS A 564 1.79 26.04 2.24
N LEU A 565 0.64 26.00 2.91
CA LEU A 565 -0.30 24.88 2.90
C LEU A 565 -1.48 25.13 1.94
N ARG A 566 -2.01 24.05 1.37
CA ARG A 566 -3.21 24.10 0.54
C ARG A 566 -4.35 23.29 1.14
N VAL A 567 -5.58 23.74 0.90
CA VAL A 567 -6.82 23.09 1.34
C VAL A 567 -7.54 22.53 0.11
N ILE A 568 -8.12 21.34 0.26
CA ILE A 568 -9.05 20.79 -0.74
C ILE A 568 -10.40 21.47 -0.54
N ALA A 569 -10.71 22.45 -1.36
CA ALA A 569 -11.93 23.24 -1.26
C ALA A 569 -13.15 22.49 -1.83
N GLU A 570 -12.94 21.74 -2.90
CA GLU A 570 -14.00 21.00 -3.58
C GLU A 570 -13.43 19.70 -4.18
N ALA A 571 -14.23 18.63 -4.19
CA ALA A 571 -13.90 17.36 -4.84
C ALA A 571 -15.10 16.88 -5.67
N ARG A 572 -14.87 16.67 -6.96
CA ARG A 572 -15.90 16.21 -7.91
C ARG A 572 -15.58 14.80 -8.39
N ARG A 573 -16.54 13.89 -8.25
CA ARG A 573 -16.37 12.49 -8.65
C ARG A 573 -16.32 12.38 -10.17
N ILE A 574 -15.31 11.68 -10.68
CA ILE A 574 -15.18 11.39 -12.11
C ILE A 574 -15.95 10.09 -12.39
N SER A 575 -16.99 10.17 -13.23
CA SER A 575 -17.84 9.05 -13.62
C SER A 575 -17.12 8.11 -14.59
N ALA A 576 -16.13 7.38 -14.07
CA ALA A 576 -15.27 6.51 -14.84
C ALA A 576 -15.62 5.04 -14.59
N ASN A 577 -16.47 4.44 -15.42
CA ASN A 577 -16.46 2.99 -15.65
C ASN A 577 -15.25 2.62 -16.55
N LEU A 578 -14.07 3.19 -16.29
CA LEU A 578 -12.90 3.14 -17.19
C LEU A 578 -12.02 1.89 -16.97
N PHE A 579 -12.23 1.18 -15.86
CA PHE A 579 -11.48 -0.02 -15.49
C PHE A 579 -12.42 -1.23 -15.50
N THR A 580 -12.57 -1.86 -16.65
CA THR A 580 -13.22 -3.17 -16.78
C THR A 580 -12.31 -4.31 -16.31
N ASP A 581 -10.99 -4.12 -16.42
CA ASP A 581 -9.97 -5.12 -16.09
C ASP A 581 -9.02 -4.65 -14.97
N CYS A 582 -8.61 -5.59 -14.12
CA CYS A 582 -7.76 -5.43 -12.92
C CYS A 582 -6.35 -4.83 -13.15
N SER A 583 -6.04 -4.24 -14.30
CA SER A 583 -4.71 -3.72 -14.60
C SER A 583 -4.70 -2.21 -14.82
N VAL A 584 -4.32 -1.45 -13.79
CA VAL A 584 -3.97 -0.01 -13.93
C VAL A 584 -2.84 0.13 -14.94
N SER A 585 -3.10 0.75 -16.09
CA SER A 585 -2.14 1.01 -17.17
C SER A 585 -1.97 2.50 -17.45
N ARG A 586 -0.83 2.90 -18.04
CA ARG A 586 -0.59 4.29 -18.47
C ARG A 586 -1.71 4.82 -19.38
N ALA A 587 -2.19 4.00 -20.31
CA ALA A 587 -3.27 4.38 -21.22
C ALA A 587 -4.58 4.69 -20.48
N GLN A 588 -4.93 3.91 -19.45
CA GLN A 588 -6.11 4.18 -18.64
C GLN A 588 -5.94 5.42 -17.75
N LEU A 589 -4.76 5.63 -17.16
CA LEU A 589 -4.50 6.84 -16.38
C LEU A 589 -4.62 8.10 -17.26
N LEU A 590 -4.11 8.08 -18.49
CA LEU A 590 -4.32 9.17 -19.45
C LEU A 590 -5.80 9.37 -19.83
N ARG A 591 -6.62 8.30 -19.84
CA ARG A 591 -8.08 8.45 -19.99
C ARG A 591 -8.70 9.12 -18.78
N VAL A 592 -8.30 8.75 -17.57
CA VAL A 592 -8.73 9.40 -16.33
C VAL A 592 -8.37 10.88 -16.34
N GLU A 593 -7.15 11.24 -16.75
CA GLU A 593 -6.73 12.63 -16.89
C GLU A 593 -7.59 13.41 -17.89
N LYS A 594 -7.87 12.83 -19.06
CA LYS A 594 -8.77 13.45 -20.06
C LYS A 594 -10.20 13.63 -19.51
N SER A 595 -10.73 12.64 -18.83
CA SER A 595 -12.05 12.73 -18.19
C SER A 595 -12.06 13.77 -17.07
N ALA A 596 -11.02 13.83 -16.25
CA ALA A 596 -10.87 14.83 -15.20
C ALA A 596 -10.78 16.25 -15.78
N ALA A 597 -10.01 16.43 -16.84
CA ALA A 597 -9.90 17.68 -17.57
C ALA A 597 -11.25 18.16 -18.12
N ALA A 598 -12.04 17.24 -18.69
CA ALA A 598 -13.40 17.53 -19.15
C ALA A 598 -14.31 17.98 -18.00
N GLU A 599 -14.32 17.22 -16.90
CA GLU A 599 -15.12 17.52 -15.70
C GLU A 599 -14.75 18.88 -15.08
N ILE A 600 -13.46 19.20 -14.98
CA ILE A 600 -12.97 20.49 -14.47
C ILE A 600 -13.40 21.64 -15.38
N SER A 601 -13.23 21.48 -16.70
CA SER A 601 -13.61 22.51 -17.66
C SER A 601 -15.13 22.79 -17.65
N MET A 602 -15.94 21.75 -17.46
CA MET A 602 -17.39 21.85 -17.28
C MET A 602 -17.73 22.49 -15.94
N ALA A 603 -17.02 22.13 -14.88
CA ALA A 603 -17.21 22.69 -13.55
C ALA A 603 -17.03 24.20 -13.53
N VAL A 604 -15.95 24.69 -14.13
CA VAL A 604 -15.67 26.13 -14.22
C VAL A 604 -16.77 26.85 -15.01
N LEU A 605 -17.22 26.29 -16.13
CA LEU A 605 -18.31 26.87 -16.93
C LEU A 605 -19.64 26.91 -16.15
N THR A 606 -20.04 25.81 -15.53
CA THR A 606 -21.28 25.76 -14.76
C THR A 606 -21.27 26.72 -13.56
N GLN A 607 -20.10 26.92 -12.93
CA GLN A 607 -19.95 27.94 -11.90
C GLN A 607 -20.11 29.35 -12.48
N GLU A 608 -19.45 29.65 -13.59
CA GLU A 608 -19.51 30.96 -14.25
C GLU A 608 -20.92 31.31 -14.74
N LEU A 609 -21.65 30.33 -15.28
CA LEU A 609 -23.05 30.49 -15.69
C LEU A 609 -23.98 30.75 -14.50
N ARG A 610 -23.74 30.12 -13.34
CA ARG A 610 -24.49 30.40 -12.10
C ARG A 610 -24.23 31.81 -11.60
N GLU A 611 -22.97 32.26 -11.58
CA GLU A 611 -22.59 33.63 -11.18
C GLU A 611 -23.26 34.68 -12.08
N GLN A 612 -23.35 34.40 -13.39
CA GLN A 612 -24.01 35.27 -14.37
C GLN A 612 -25.54 35.07 -14.44
N SER A 613 -26.14 34.22 -13.59
CA SER A 613 -27.57 33.92 -13.58
C SER A 613 -28.14 33.43 -14.93
N ILE A 614 -27.35 32.68 -15.71
CA ILE A 614 -27.75 32.11 -17.01
C ILE A 614 -28.31 30.70 -16.79
N ARG A 615 -29.47 30.40 -17.40
CA ARG A 615 -30.09 29.07 -17.33
C ARG A 615 -29.26 28.05 -18.12
N PHE A 616 -28.98 26.91 -17.52
CA PHE A 616 -28.24 25.81 -18.14
C PHE A 616 -28.76 24.43 -17.73
N LYS A 617 -28.50 23.44 -18.56
CA LYS A 617 -28.78 22.01 -18.37
C LYS A 617 -27.55 21.21 -18.75
N VAL A 618 -27.23 20.17 -17.99
CA VAL A 618 -26.16 19.22 -18.31
C VAL A 618 -26.79 17.97 -18.92
N GLU A 619 -26.34 17.59 -20.12
CA GLU A 619 -26.84 16.42 -20.85
C GLU A 619 -25.71 15.45 -21.15
N THR A 620 -25.95 14.15 -20.98
CA THR A 620 -25.01 13.11 -21.41
C THR A 620 -25.32 12.75 -22.86
N THR A 621 -24.40 13.00 -23.77
CA THR A 621 -24.59 12.73 -25.21
C THR A 621 -23.79 11.52 -25.66
N THR A 622 -24.42 10.60 -26.38
CA THR A 622 -23.71 9.62 -27.19
C THR A 622 -23.32 10.27 -28.51
N PRO A 623 -22.07 10.12 -28.98
CA PRO A 623 -21.66 10.71 -30.26
C PRO A 623 -22.48 10.12 -31.41
N LEU A 624 -23.17 10.97 -32.15
CA LEU A 624 -23.91 10.65 -33.37
C LEU A 624 -22.96 10.54 -34.59
N ASP A 625 -21.95 9.68 -34.49
CA ASP A 625 -21.10 9.29 -35.64
C ASP A 625 -21.18 7.77 -35.87
N ALA A 626 -22.41 7.24 -35.89
CA ALA A 626 -22.72 5.85 -36.24
C ALA A 626 -23.31 5.72 -37.66
N ARG A 627 -22.91 6.59 -38.59
CA ARG A 627 -23.25 6.49 -40.02
C ARG A 627 -22.07 6.86 -40.91
N SER A 628 -20.99 6.10 -40.78
CA SER A 628 -20.14 5.78 -41.93
C SER A 628 -19.89 4.27 -41.89
N ALA A 629 -20.59 3.55 -42.75
CA ALA A 629 -20.33 2.14 -43.00
C ALA A 629 -19.00 2.03 -43.76
N ASP A 630 -17.88 2.12 -43.04
CA ASP A 630 -16.57 1.55 -43.38
C ASP A 630 -15.50 2.04 -42.39
N ALA A 631 -15.56 1.54 -41.15
CA ALA A 631 -14.40 1.49 -40.26
C ALA A 631 -14.64 0.38 -39.22
N GLY A 632 -13.63 -0.49 -39.07
CA GLY A 632 -13.70 -1.77 -38.36
C GLY A 632 -14.11 -1.74 -36.87
N PRO A 633 -14.23 -2.92 -36.25
CA PRO A 633 -14.79 -3.07 -34.92
C PRO A 633 -13.83 -2.47 -33.88
N GLU A 634 -14.40 -2.01 -32.76
CA GLU A 634 -13.72 -1.45 -31.58
C GLU A 634 -13.49 0.07 -31.55
N ARG A 635 -14.57 0.85 -31.41
CA ARG A 635 -14.53 2.06 -30.59
C ARG A 635 -15.66 2.02 -29.55
N PRO A 636 -15.36 1.87 -28.25
CA PRO A 636 -16.39 2.00 -27.23
C PRO A 636 -16.96 3.41 -27.27
N SER A 637 -18.29 3.50 -27.38
CA SER A 637 -19.05 4.74 -27.41
C SER A 637 -18.86 5.52 -26.10
N THR A 638 -17.86 6.41 -26.04
CA THR A 638 -17.69 7.33 -24.92
C THR A 638 -18.84 8.33 -24.91
N SER A 639 -19.75 8.20 -23.94
CA SER A 639 -20.72 9.24 -23.63
C SER A 639 -19.97 10.53 -23.27
N SER A 640 -20.19 11.60 -24.01
CA SER A 640 -19.60 12.92 -23.75
C SER A 640 -20.65 13.82 -23.10
N THR A 641 -20.31 14.37 -21.94
CA THR A 641 -21.18 15.33 -21.24
C THR A 641 -21.16 16.67 -21.95
N ALA A 642 -22.33 17.21 -22.28
CA ALA A 642 -22.53 18.49 -22.92
C ALA A 642 -23.23 19.46 -21.97
N VAL A 643 -22.78 20.72 -21.93
CA VAL A 643 -23.47 21.80 -21.22
C VAL A 643 -24.29 22.59 -22.22
N VAL A 644 -25.59 22.69 -21.96
CA VAL A 644 -26.56 23.37 -22.82
C VAL A 644 -27.06 24.60 -22.07
N PHE A 645 -26.91 25.80 -22.61
CA PHE A 645 -27.29 27.05 -21.93
C PHE A 645 -27.84 28.11 -22.89
N ASP A 646 -28.63 29.04 -22.34
CA ASP A 646 -29.26 30.12 -23.11
C ASP A 646 -28.21 31.09 -23.67
N ALA A 647 -28.28 31.36 -24.97
CA ALA A 647 -27.29 32.18 -25.67
C ALA A 647 -27.57 33.70 -25.54
N ALA A 648 -28.84 34.08 -25.36
CA ALA A 648 -29.28 35.47 -25.37
C ALA A 648 -28.61 36.38 -24.31
N PRO A 649 -28.36 35.95 -23.06
CA PRO A 649 -27.73 36.79 -22.04
C PRO A 649 -26.25 37.08 -22.35
N LEU A 650 -25.56 36.14 -23.00
CA LEU A 650 -24.14 36.28 -23.35
C LEU A 650 -23.91 37.28 -24.49
N VAL A 651 -24.89 37.50 -25.34
CA VAL A 651 -24.79 38.37 -26.53
C VAL A 651 -25.31 39.80 -26.25
N LYS A 652 -26.05 40.03 -25.15
CA LYS A 652 -26.75 41.29 -24.86
C LYS A 652 -26.08 42.23 -23.85
N SER A 653 -24.94 41.89 -23.23
CA SER A 653 -24.38 42.72 -22.15
C SER A 653 -23.37 43.76 -22.68
N GLY A 654 -23.87 44.93 -23.08
CA GLY A 654 -23.09 46.15 -23.32
C GLY A 654 -24.02 47.36 -23.48
N PRO A 655 -23.70 48.54 -22.91
CA PRO A 655 -24.59 49.72 -22.96
C PRO A 655 -24.78 50.31 -24.37
N ASP A 656 -23.94 49.95 -25.34
CA ASP A 656 -23.96 50.44 -26.74
C ASP A 656 -24.22 49.31 -27.77
N ALA A 657 -25.04 48.31 -27.43
CA ALA A 657 -25.33 47.21 -28.34
C ALA A 657 -26.23 47.66 -29.52
N THR A 658 -25.64 47.87 -30.70
CA THR A 658 -26.39 48.11 -31.95
C THR A 658 -27.29 46.90 -32.32
N PRO A 659 -28.49 47.12 -32.89
CA PRO A 659 -29.57 46.12 -32.95
C PRO A 659 -29.44 45.11 -34.11
N ARG A 660 -28.25 44.54 -34.35
CA ARG A 660 -28.01 43.52 -35.39
C ARG A 660 -27.27 42.29 -34.88
N THR A 661 -27.56 41.89 -33.65
CA THR A 661 -26.93 40.77 -32.94
C THR A 661 -27.43 39.40 -33.40
N LEU A 662 -26.55 38.41 -33.26
CA LEU A 662 -26.78 36.98 -33.51
C LEU A 662 -28.04 36.49 -32.79
N LYS A 663 -29.08 36.07 -33.54
CA LYS A 663 -30.32 35.54 -32.96
C LYS A 663 -30.21 34.02 -32.80
N THR A 664 -29.87 33.57 -31.60
CA THR A 664 -29.70 32.15 -31.25
C THR A 664 -30.38 31.86 -29.92
N ASP A 665 -31.06 30.72 -29.82
CA ASP A 665 -31.78 30.36 -28.59
C ASP A 665 -30.85 29.66 -27.59
N VAL A 666 -30.15 28.61 -28.02
CA VAL A 666 -29.40 27.73 -27.11
C VAL A 666 -28.02 27.39 -27.69
N ILE A 667 -26.99 27.42 -26.83
CA ILE A 667 -25.63 26.96 -27.11
C ILE A 667 -25.42 25.61 -26.42
N ARG A 668 -24.91 24.63 -27.16
CA ARG A 668 -24.43 23.34 -26.67
C ARG A 668 -22.90 23.31 -26.73
N LEU A 669 -22.26 23.15 -25.58
CA LEU A 669 -20.81 23.09 -25.46
C LEU A 669 -20.37 21.68 -25.07
N ILE A 670 -19.47 21.11 -25.86
CA ILE A 670 -18.94 19.75 -25.69
C ILE A 670 -17.43 19.84 -25.54
N HIS A 671 -16.87 19.21 -24.50
CA HIS A 671 -15.42 19.04 -24.39
C HIS A 671 -14.95 17.96 -25.38
N THR A 672 -13.98 18.30 -26.22
CA THR A 672 -13.51 17.43 -27.32
C THR A 672 -12.08 16.92 -27.13
N GLY A 673 -11.29 17.53 -26.26
CA GLY A 673 -9.96 17.04 -25.93
C GLY A 673 -9.06 18.07 -25.26
N VAL A 674 -7.84 17.64 -24.93
CA VAL A 674 -6.77 18.47 -24.37
C VAL A 674 -5.69 18.65 -25.42
N SER A 675 -5.18 19.86 -25.60
CA SER A 675 -4.00 20.15 -26.41
C SER A 675 -3.04 21.05 -25.64
N VAL A 676 -1.79 21.14 -26.05
CA VAL A 676 -0.85 22.12 -25.47
C VAL A 676 -1.09 23.47 -26.12
N ILE A 677 -1.11 24.53 -25.31
CA ILE A 677 -1.09 25.93 -25.75
C ILE A 677 0.28 26.47 -25.35
N GLU A 678 1.06 26.92 -26.33
CA GLU A 678 2.27 27.68 -26.08
C GLU A 678 1.86 29.08 -25.59
N SER A 679 2.22 29.41 -24.35
CA SER A 679 2.06 30.74 -23.77
C SER A 679 3.43 31.38 -23.54
N ALA A 680 3.48 32.71 -23.43
CA ALA A 680 4.70 33.45 -23.08
C ALA A 680 5.28 33.02 -21.71
N ASP A 681 4.43 32.46 -20.83
CA ASP A 681 4.77 31.98 -19.49
C ASP A 681 5.12 30.47 -19.43
N GLY A 682 5.26 29.80 -20.58
CA GLY A 682 5.56 28.36 -20.70
C GLY A 682 4.40 27.52 -21.28
N GLU A 683 4.56 26.19 -21.27
CA GLU A 683 3.56 25.24 -21.78
C GLU A 683 2.33 25.17 -20.87
N GLN A 684 1.17 25.63 -21.36
CA GLN A 684 -0.11 25.51 -20.66
C GLN A 684 -0.98 24.43 -21.31
N SER A 685 -1.78 23.73 -20.52
CA SER A 685 -2.75 22.78 -21.05
C SER A 685 -3.97 23.55 -21.53
N GLY A 686 -4.24 23.47 -22.83
CA GLY A 686 -5.44 23.98 -23.47
C GLY A 686 -6.55 22.95 -23.52
N MET A 687 -7.75 23.37 -23.18
CA MET A 687 -8.97 22.60 -23.35
C MET A 687 -9.62 22.96 -24.68
N ARG A 688 -9.90 21.94 -25.50
CA ARG A 688 -10.61 22.10 -26.77
C ARG A 688 -12.08 21.82 -26.58
N HIS A 689 -12.89 22.81 -26.91
CA HIS A 689 -14.34 22.76 -26.83
C HIS A 689 -14.97 22.91 -28.21
N SER A 690 -15.99 22.11 -28.50
CA SER A 690 -16.89 22.32 -29.64
C SER A 690 -18.13 23.04 -29.14
N ILE A 691 -18.35 24.23 -29.67
CA ILE A 691 -19.58 25.00 -29.49
C ILE A 691 -20.50 24.66 -30.67
N ARG A 692 -21.72 24.24 -30.38
CA ARG A 692 -22.77 23.93 -31.38
C ARG A 692 -24.02 24.73 -31.04
N LEU A 693 -24.58 25.42 -32.02
CA LEU A 693 -25.76 26.24 -31.84
C LEU A 693 -26.57 26.34 -33.14
N THR A 694 -27.84 26.70 -33.04
CA THR A 694 -28.70 26.92 -34.22
C THR A 694 -29.02 28.41 -34.34
N VAL A 695 -28.68 28.98 -35.49
CA VAL A 695 -28.93 30.39 -35.82
C VAL A 695 -30.32 30.53 -36.44
N LYS A 696 -31.11 31.51 -35.99
CA LYS A 696 -32.43 31.76 -36.56
C LYS A 696 -32.34 32.27 -38.01
N PRO A 697 -33.32 31.94 -38.87
CA PRO A 697 -33.37 32.44 -40.25
C PRO A 697 -33.29 33.97 -40.29
N GLY A 698 -32.46 34.52 -41.17
CA GLY A 698 -32.25 35.97 -41.33
C GLY A 698 -31.05 36.56 -40.58
N SER A 699 -30.31 35.77 -39.80
CA SER A 699 -29.04 36.16 -39.17
C SER A 699 -27.87 35.39 -39.81
N LEU A 700 -26.73 36.06 -40.04
CA LEU A 700 -25.52 35.48 -40.66
C LEU A 700 -25.67 34.91 -42.10
N GLY A 701 -26.57 35.46 -42.93
CA GLY A 701 -26.87 34.90 -44.27
C GLY A 701 -25.67 34.83 -45.25
N HIS A 702 -24.80 35.84 -45.26
CA HIS A 702 -23.62 35.83 -46.14
C HIS A 702 -22.55 34.84 -45.66
N LEU A 703 -22.37 34.73 -44.34
CA LEU A 703 -21.48 33.75 -43.73
C LEU A 703 -21.97 32.31 -43.97
N GLN A 704 -23.29 32.07 -43.87
CA GLN A 704 -23.90 30.78 -44.17
C GLN A 704 -23.67 30.37 -45.64
N THR A 705 -23.86 31.31 -46.58
CA THR A 705 -23.66 31.06 -48.02
C THR A 705 -22.20 30.71 -48.33
N TYR A 706 -21.26 31.41 -47.70
CA TYR A 706 -19.82 31.17 -47.87
C TYR A 706 -19.40 29.80 -47.30
N LEU A 707 -19.81 29.47 -46.07
CA LEU A 707 -19.41 28.22 -45.41
C LEU A 707 -20.10 26.98 -45.99
N ALA A 708 -21.32 27.12 -46.55
CA ALA A 708 -22.01 26.01 -47.20
C ALA A 708 -21.37 25.59 -48.54
N THR A 709 -20.56 26.45 -49.16
CA THR A 709 -19.93 26.22 -50.47
C THR A 709 -18.45 25.86 -50.40
N LYS A 710 -17.73 26.25 -49.35
CA LYS A 710 -16.30 25.93 -49.14
C LYS A 710 -16.11 25.24 -47.77
N ASN A 711 -15.94 23.92 -47.76
CA ASN A 711 -15.80 23.14 -46.52
C ASN A 711 -14.49 22.36 -46.48
N ARG A 712 -13.34 23.04 -46.28
CA ARG A 712 -12.06 22.40 -45.93
C ARG A 712 -11.27 23.29 -44.95
N ASP A 713 -10.94 22.73 -43.79
CA ASP A 713 -10.05 23.25 -42.74
C ASP A 713 -10.39 24.65 -42.16
N SER A 714 -11.56 24.79 -41.53
CA SER A 714 -11.91 25.95 -40.73
C SER A 714 -12.39 25.56 -39.32
N ASP A 715 -12.02 26.36 -38.32
CA ASP A 715 -12.48 26.31 -36.92
C ASP A 715 -13.93 26.81 -36.75
N ILE A 716 -14.59 27.11 -37.87
CA ILE A 716 -16.00 27.50 -38.02
C ILE A 716 -16.63 26.69 -39.16
N ALA A 717 -17.80 26.12 -38.92
CA ALA A 717 -18.59 25.42 -39.94
C ALA A 717 -20.08 25.74 -39.77
N MET A 718 -20.78 25.98 -40.86
CA MET A 718 -22.22 26.25 -40.84
C MET A 718 -22.93 25.46 -41.94
N ASN A 719 -24.01 24.77 -41.60
CA ASN A 719 -24.78 23.99 -42.56
C ASN A 719 -25.91 24.83 -43.20
N LYS A 720 -26.55 24.28 -44.25
CA LYS A 720 -27.68 24.93 -44.93
C LYS A 720 -28.91 25.13 -44.03
N SER A 721 -29.04 24.38 -42.94
CA SER A 721 -30.17 24.48 -42.01
C SER A 721 -29.94 25.51 -40.88
N GLY A 722 -28.82 26.21 -40.86
CA GLY A 722 -28.50 27.22 -39.84
C GLY A 722 -27.80 26.70 -38.59
N ALA A 723 -27.38 25.43 -38.55
CA ALA A 723 -26.54 24.91 -37.47
C ALA A 723 -25.09 25.37 -37.64
N LEU A 724 -24.56 26.04 -36.62
CA LEU A 724 -23.22 26.59 -36.54
C LEU A 724 -22.40 25.78 -35.53
N ALA A 725 -21.20 25.36 -35.94
CA ALA A 725 -20.20 24.71 -35.10
C ALA A 725 -18.93 25.56 -35.06
N LEU A 726 -18.42 25.81 -33.86
CA LEU A 726 -17.19 26.57 -33.61
C LEU A 726 -16.23 25.75 -32.75
N GLN A 727 -14.93 25.82 -33.04
CA GLN A 727 -13.90 25.31 -32.15
C GLN A 727 -13.33 26.42 -31.27
N LEU A 728 -13.33 26.16 -29.97
CA LEU A 728 -12.81 27.05 -28.95
C LEU A 728 -11.65 26.37 -28.21
N MET A 729 -10.55 27.10 -28.03
CA MET A 729 -9.41 26.68 -27.23
C MET A 729 -9.33 27.56 -25.99
N THR A 730 -9.42 26.97 -24.80
CA THR A 730 -9.40 27.70 -23.52
C THR A 730 -8.23 27.24 -22.65
N PRO A 731 -7.62 28.11 -21.84
CA PRO A 731 -6.65 27.68 -20.84
C PRO A 731 -7.35 26.84 -19.76
N PHE A 732 -6.66 25.81 -19.27
CA PHE A 732 -7.20 24.92 -18.25
C PHE A 732 -7.56 25.65 -16.95
N GLY A 733 -8.71 25.31 -16.38
CA GLY A 733 -9.12 25.76 -15.05
C GLY A 733 -9.48 27.25 -14.92
N GLN A 734 -9.46 28.02 -16.01
CA GLN A 734 -9.79 29.45 -16.02
C GLN A 734 -11.19 29.71 -16.56
N ARG A 735 -11.78 30.87 -16.21
CA ARG A 735 -13.08 31.34 -16.72
C ARG A 735 -13.00 31.60 -18.23
N TYR A 736 -14.03 31.20 -18.98
CA TYR A 736 -13.99 31.27 -20.44
C TYR A 736 -15.31 31.67 -21.13
N THR A 737 -16.33 32.14 -20.39
CA THR A 737 -17.55 32.66 -21.05
C THR A 737 -17.29 33.89 -21.91
N GLN A 738 -16.34 34.75 -21.52
CA GLN A 738 -15.92 35.91 -22.32
C GLN A 738 -15.32 35.51 -23.68
N ARG A 739 -14.59 34.39 -23.72
CA ARG A 739 -14.02 33.85 -24.96
C ARG A 739 -15.11 33.28 -25.87
N ILE A 740 -16.11 32.62 -25.30
CA ILE A 740 -17.31 32.19 -26.03
C ILE A 740 -18.00 33.41 -26.67
N ARG A 741 -18.19 34.50 -25.92
CA ARG A 741 -18.76 35.75 -26.42
C ARG A 741 -17.94 36.32 -27.59
N ALA A 742 -16.62 36.44 -27.42
CA ALA A 742 -15.73 36.97 -28.47
C ALA A 742 -15.82 36.16 -29.77
N ARG A 743 -15.94 34.82 -29.70
CA ARG A 743 -16.16 33.95 -30.88
C ARG A 743 -17.48 34.24 -31.59
N LEU A 744 -18.56 34.46 -30.83
CA LEU A 744 -19.88 34.76 -31.40
C LEU A 744 -19.91 36.16 -32.04
N GLU A 745 -19.27 37.14 -31.40
CA GLU A 745 -19.11 38.50 -31.95
C GLU A 745 -18.27 38.48 -33.24
N ALA A 746 -17.20 37.69 -33.28
CA ALA A 746 -16.39 37.51 -34.48
C ALA A 746 -17.22 36.98 -35.66
N CYS A 747 -18.13 36.02 -35.44
CA CYS A 747 -19.04 35.53 -36.48
C CYS A 747 -19.92 36.65 -37.04
N GLY A 748 -20.44 37.54 -36.18
CA GLY A 748 -21.19 38.72 -36.59
C GLY A 748 -20.35 39.67 -37.46
N ARG A 749 -19.16 40.03 -37.00
CA ARG A 749 -18.22 40.89 -37.74
C ARG A 749 -17.84 40.31 -39.10
N PHE A 750 -17.56 39.00 -39.16
CA PHE A 750 -17.22 38.34 -40.42
C PHE A 750 -18.36 38.35 -41.42
N ASN A 751 -19.61 38.17 -40.97
CA ASN A 751 -20.75 38.32 -41.86
C ASN A 751 -20.81 39.73 -42.47
N GLU A 752 -20.52 40.78 -41.69
CA GLU A 752 -20.48 42.16 -42.20
C GLU A 752 -19.29 42.42 -43.12
N TYR A 753 -18.11 41.85 -42.86
CA TYR A 753 -16.98 41.91 -43.78
C TYR A 753 -17.30 41.25 -45.13
N LEU A 754 -18.00 40.11 -45.11
CA LEU A 754 -18.48 39.46 -46.33
C LEU A 754 -19.51 40.32 -47.07
N THR A 755 -20.42 40.99 -46.35
CA THR A 755 -21.35 41.97 -46.95
C THR A 755 -20.57 43.08 -47.65
N ILE A 756 -19.59 43.68 -46.98
CA ILE A 756 -18.75 44.75 -47.53
C ILE A 756 -17.97 44.28 -48.76
N LEU A 757 -17.34 43.10 -48.72
CA LEU A 757 -16.60 42.58 -49.88
C LEU A 757 -17.52 42.30 -51.07
N ASN A 758 -18.72 41.79 -50.83
CA ASN A 758 -19.72 41.59 -51.87
C ASN A 758 -20.14 42.92 -52.52
N MET A 759 -20.23 44.02 -51.75
CA MET A 759 -20.51 45.36 -52.31
C MET A 759 -19.45 45.83 -53.32
N TYR A 760 -18.17 45.53 -53.06
CA TYR A 760 -17.06 45.87 -53.97
C TYR A 760 -16.73 44.77 -54.99
N LYS A 761 -17.54 43.69 -55.06
CA LYS A 761 -17.32 42.52 -55.93
C LYS A 761 -15.96 41.84 -55.76
N HIS A 762 -15.42 41.86 -54.54
CA HIS A 762 -14.13 41.24 -54.20
C HIS A 762 -14.28 39.79 -53.73
N ARG A 763 -13.31 38.93 -54.05
CA ARG A 763 -13.34 37.50 -53.72
C ARG A 763 -12.62 37.17 -52.42
N VAL A 764 -13.22 36.30 -51.61
CA VAL A 764 -12.62 35.75 -50.39
C VAL A 764 -11.83 34.48 -50.69
N LEU A 765 -10.59 34.44 -50.23
CA LEU A 765 -9.68 33.30 -50.40
C LEU A 765 -9.80 32.32 -49.23
N LYS A 766 -9.65 32.82 -48.00
CA LYS A 766 -9.66 32.01 -46.77
C LYS A 766 -10.35 32.76 -45.64
N LEU A 767 -11.21 32.07 -44.91
CA LEU A 767 -11.90 32.59 -43.73
C LEU A 767 -11.87 31.53 -42.64
N ASN A 768 -11.21 31.86 -41.53
CA ASN A 768 -11.28 31.12 -40.28
C ASN A 768 -11.27 32.15 -39.12
N LEU A 769 -11.51 31.74 -37.88
CA LEU A 769 -11.69 32.69 -36.79
C LEU A 769 -10.40 33.44 -36.40
N ARG A 770 -9.24 33.05 -36.93
CA ARG A 770 -7.93 33.71 -36.68
C ARG A 770 -7.42 34.51 -37.88
N ARG A 771 -7.91 34.23 -39.08
CA ARG A 771 -7.38 34.73 -40.36
C ARG A 771 -8.50 34.95 -41.37
N PHE A 772 -8.54 36.15 -41.91
CA PHE A 772 -9.46 36.54 -42.98
C PHE A 772 -8.67 37.08 -44.18
N GLU A 773 -8.75 36.41 -45.31
CA GLU A 773 -7.95 36.67 -46.51
C GLU A 773 -8.82 36.87 -47.75
N PHE A 774 -8.60 37.98 -48.45
CA PHE A 774 -9.38 38.38 -49.61
C PHE A 774 -8.52 39.05 -50.68
N VAL A 775 -9.03 39.07 -51.91
CA VAL A 775 -8.44 39.77 -53.07
C VAL A 775 -9.09 41.15 -53.15
N TYR A 776 -8.31 42.23 -53.15
CA TYR A 776 -8.83 43.60 -53.31
C TYR A 776 -8.52 44.23 -54.68
N SER A 777 -7.70 43.56 -55.50
CA SER A 777 -7.45 43.90 -56.90
C SER A 777 -7.15 42.62 -57.66
N GLU A 778 -7.76 42.39 -58.82
CA GLU A 778 -7.47 41.22 -59.68
C GLU A 778 -6.38 41.53 -60.72
N GLU A 779 -6.24 42.79 -61.16
CA GLU A 779 -5.24 43.23 -62.14
C GLU A 779 -4.53 44.51 -61.65
N PRO A 780 -3.33 44.41 -61.05
CA PRO A 780 -2.61 43.21 -60.65
C PRO A 780 -3.29 42.51 -59.47
N ARG A 781 -3.05 41.21 -59.32
CA ARG A 781 -3.64 40.39 -58.25
C ARG A 781 -3.03 40.74 -56.89
N LEU A 782 -3.73 41.56 -56.11
CA LEU A 782 -3.32 42.00 -54.78
C LEU A 782 -4.24 41.43 -53.70
N THR A 783 -3.65 40.88 -52.64
CA THR A 783 -4.37 40.24 -51.54
C THR A 783 -4.11 40.95 -50.21
N ALA A 784 -5.09 40.90 -49.32
CA ALA A 784 -4.97 41.35 -47.95
C ALA A 784 -5.38 40.21 -47.00
N THR A 785 -4.55 39.98 -45.99
CA THR A 785 -4.79 39.01 -44.92
C THR A 785 -4.83 39.74 -43.59
N LEU A 786 -5.97 39.67 -42.92
CA LEU A 786 -6.18 40.13 -41.56
C LEU A 786 -5.95 38.95 -40.60
N ASN A 787 -4.96 39.05 -39.72
CA ASN A 787 -4.74 38.08 -38.64
C ASN A 787 -5.25 38.70 -37.34
N PHE A 788 -6.18 38.04 -36.68
CA PHE A 788 -6.79 38.51 -35.43
C PHE A 788 -5.94 38.06 -34.25
N ASP A 789 -5.66 38.98 -33.33
CA ASP A 789 -4.89 38.67 -32.14
C ASP A 789 -5.73 37.86 -31.13
N GLY A 790 -5.06 36.95 -30.43
CA GLY A 790 -5.67 35.98 -29.53
C GLY A 790 -6.34 34.79 -30.22
N ASN A 791 -6.37 33.65 -29.50
CA ASN A 791 -7.01 32.41 -29.97
C ASN A 791 -8.51 32.56 -30.24
N ASP A 792 -9.13 33.66 -29.85
CA ASP A 792 -10.58 33.90 -29.87
C ASP A 792 -11.02 34.86 -31.00
N GLY A 793 -10.11 35.26 -31.89
CA GLY A 793 -10.43 36.15 -33.02
C GLY A 793 -10.71 37.57 -32.56
N GLY A 794 -9.93 38.07 -31.60
CA GLY A 794 -10.07 39.41 -31.03
C GLY A 794 -9.46 40.52 -31.90
N LEU A 795 -9.60 41.76 -31.44
CA LEU A 795 -8.81 42.89 -31.92
C LEU A 795 -7.64 43.08 -30.92
N PRO A 796 -6.43 43.51 -31.34
CA PRO A 796 -6.08 44.12 -32.63
C PRO A 796 -5.90 43.10 -33.78
N VAL A 797 -5.80 43.63 -35.00
CA VAL A 797 -5.59 42.91 -36.24
C VAL A 797 -4.19 43.22 -36.77
N SER A 798 -3.44 42.19 -37.14
CA SER A 798 -2.23 42.33 -37.94
C SER A 798 -2.56 42.25 -39.43
N LEU A 799 -2.11 43.23 -40.22
CA LEU A 799 -2.38 43.32 -41.65
C LEU A 799 -1.17 42.81 -42.45
N LYS A 800 -1.37 41.76 -43.25
CA LYS A 800 -0.41 41.29 -44.26
C LYS A 800 -0.95 41.56 -45.65
N LEU A 801 -0.11 42.10 -46.53
CA LEU A 801 -0.45 42.42 -47.92
C LEU A 801 0.38 41.52 -48.83
N GLY A 802 -0.26 40.82 -49.77
CA GLY A 802 0.37 39.90 -50.70
C GLY A 802 0.27 40.40 -52.15
N PRO A 803 1.26 40.11 -53.02
CA PRO A 803 2.52 39.38 -52.74
C PRO A 803 3.55 40.25 -51.99
N ALA A 804 4.34 39.66 -51.08
CA ALA A 804 5.16 40.41 -50.12
C ALA A 804 6.15 41.42 -50.74
N ASN A 805 6.74 41.08 -51.90
CA ASN A 805 7.79 41.88 -52.54
C ASN A 805 7.29 42.75 -53.70
N THR A 806 6.07 42.55 -54.18
CA THR A 806 5.53 43.23 -55.37
C THR A 806 4.24 43.98 -55.09
N ASN A 807 3.66 43.85 -53.89
CA ASN A 807 2.48 44.62 -53.53
C ASN A 807 2.89 46.06 -53.23
N PRO A 808 2.45 47.04 -54.03
CA PRO A 808 2.91 48.40 -53.87
C PRO A 808 2.41 49.01 -52.56
N HIS A 809 1.33 48.50 -51.94
CA HIS A 809 0.86 48.97 -50.64
C HIS A 809 1.71 48.52 -49.44
N HIS A 810 2.72 47.66 -49.65
CA HIS A 810 3.60 47.20 -48.58
C HIS A 810 4.32 48.36 -47.86
N ARG A 811 4.71 49.42 -48.59
CA ARG A 811 5.29 50.67 -48.05
C ARG A 811 4.42 51.37 -46.99
N GLY A 812 3.09 51.19 -47.04
CA GLY A 812 2.12 51.84 -46.16
C GLY A 812 1.48 50.89 -45.14
N ARG A 813 1.90 49.62 -45.10
CA ARG A 813 1.26 48.54 -44.34
C ARG A 813 1.14 48.87 -42.85
N VAL A 814 2.21 49.36 -42.22
CA VAL A 814 2.24 49.67 -40.77
C VAL A 814 1.27 50.80 -40.42
N GLN A 815 1.26 51.88 -41.20
CA GLN A 815 0.35 53.00 -41.00
C GLN A 815 -1.11 52.60 -41.21
N MET A 816 -1.37 51.73 -42.20
CA MET A 816 -2.69 51.18 -42.45
C MET A 816 -3.17 50.28 -41.29
N GLU A 817 -2.27 49.45 -40.75
CA GLU A 817 -2.56 48.57 -39.61
C GLU A 817 -2.90 49.38 -38.34
N LEU A 818 -2.14 50.43 -38.03
CA LEU A 818 -2.41 51.33 -36.92
C LEU A 818 -3.77 52.05 -37.07
N ALA A 819 -4.08 52.53 -38.27
CA ALA A 819 -5.36 53.17 -38.56
C ALA A 819 -6.54 52.17 -38.45
N LEU A 820 -6.38 50.95 -38.99
CA LEU A 820 -7.37 49.90 -38.87
C LEU A 820 -7.65 49.57 -37.40
N ASN A 821 -6.61 49.39 -36.59
CA ASN A 821 -6.75 49.02 -35.18
C ASN A 821 -7.33 50.14 -34.30
N SER A 822 -6.97 51.40 -34.56
CA SER A 822 -7.52 52.55 -33.84
C SER A 822 -9.02 52.76 -34.12
N LEU A 823 -9.44 52.64 -35.38
CA LEU A 823 -10.84 52.78 -35.80
C LEU A 823 -11.68 51.56 -35.39
N SER A 824 -11.09 50.36 -35.40
CA SER A 824 -11.78 49.13 -35.02
C SER A 824 -12.19 49.07 -33.55
N LYS A 825 -11.57 49.88 -32.67
CA LYS A 825 -12.00 50.03 -31.26
C LYS A 825 -13.42 50.60 -31.11
N LYS A 826 -13.88 51.42 -32.05
CA LYS A 826 -15.20 52.09 -32.00
C LYS A 826 -16.22 51.45 -32.95
N ALA A 827 -15.81 51.13 -34.17
CA ALA A 827 -16.70 50.56 -35.19
C ALA A 827 -15.93 49.63 -36.16
N PRO A 828 -15.75 48.33 -35.82
CA PRO A 828 -14.97 47.39 -36.63
C PRO A 828 -15.39 47.26 -38.11
N PRO A 829 -16.69 47.23 -38.46
CA PRO A 829 -17.13 47.13 -39.84
C PRO A 829 -16.85 48.40 -40.64
N ALA A 830 -17.02 49.56 -40.02
CA ALA A 830 -16.74 50.85 -40.66
C ALA A 830 -15.22 51.05 -40.88
N ALA A 831 -14.39 50.59 -39.94
CA ALA A 831 -12.94 50.59 -40.07
C ALA A 831 -12.49 49.72 -41.26
N PHE A 832 -13.02 48.49 -41.38
CA PHE A 832 -12.74 47.60 -42.50
C PHE A 832 -13.20 48.19 -43.84
N HIS A 833 -14.41 48.75 -43.90
CA HIS A 833 -14.91 49.42 -45.09
C HIS A 833 -14.02 50.60 -45.51
N THR A 834 -13.57 51.41 -44.55
CA THR A 834 -12.68 52.55 -44.82
C THR A 834 -11.32 52.08 -45.34
N MET A 835 -10.73 51.06 -44.72
CA MET A 835 -9.47 50.46 -45.19
C MET A 835 -9.61 49.93 -46.61
N LEU A 836 -10.67 49.16 -46.90
CA LEU A 836 -10.91 48.61 -48.23
C LEU A 836 -11.07 49.72 -49.27
N ARG A 837 -11.79 50.79 -48.93
CA ARG A 837 -11.98 51.95 -49.79
C ARG A 837 -10.68 52.69 -50.06
N ILE A 838 -9.79 52.82 -49.06
CA ILE A 838 -8.47 53.43 -49.26
C ILE A 838 -7.63 52.53 -50.17
N LEU A 839 -7.52 51.24 -49.85
CA LEU A 839 -6.72 50.27 -50.62
C LEU A 839 -7.12 50.21 -52.10
N THR A 840 -8.42 50.24 -52.41
CA THR A 840 -8.89 50.24 -53.81
C THR A 840 -8.64 51.58 -54.50
N SER A 841 -8.74 52.68 -53.77
CA SER A 841 -8.55 54.03 -54.30
C SER A 841 -7.07 54.35 -54.57
N THR A 842 -6.15 53.81 -53.77
CA THR A 842 -4.72 54.16 -53.87
C THR A 842 -3.93 53.37 -54.91
N ILE A 843 -4.49 52.28 -55.48
CA ILE A 843 -3.80 51.40 -56.45
C ILE A 843 -3.13 52.20 -57.59
N PRO A 844 -3.82 53.08 -58.33
CA PRO A 844 -3.23 53.73 -59.50
C PRO A 844 -2.06 54.66 -59.14
N ALA A 845 -2.17 55.38 -58.02
CA ALA A 845 -1.12 56.25 -57.52
C ALA A 845 0.12 55.44 -57.09
N PHE A 846 -0.10 54.32 -56.40
CA PHE A 846 0.94 53.45 -55.88
C PHE A 846 1.68 52.67 -56.98
N GLN A 847 0.98 52.26 -58.04
CA GLN A 847 1.64 51.70 -59.23
C GLN A 847 2.48 52.74 -59.98
N THR A 848 2.04 54.00 -59.97
CA THR A 848 2.79 55.11 -60.58
C THR A 848 4.04 55.44 -59.76
N PHE A 849 3.95 55.37 -58.42
CA PHE A 849 5.09 55.46 -57.52
C PHE A 849 6.16 54.40 -57.79
N ASP A 850 5.77 53.13 -57.97
CA ASP A 850 6.71 52.08 -58.38
C ASP A 850 7.41 52.42 -59.72
N LYS A 851 6.65 52.91 -60.71
CA LYS A 851 7.21 53.31 -62.02
C LYS A 851 8.22 54.45 -61.88
N ILE A 852 7.91 55.47 -61.07
CA ILE A 852 8.77 56.62 -60.80
C ILE A 852 10.07 56.21 -60.08
N GLU A 853 9.99 55.29 -59.11
CA GLU A 853 11.15 54.78 -58.39
C GLU A 853 12.06 53.89 -59.26
N ILE A 854 11.50 53.17 -60.24
CA ILE A 854 12.25 52.33 -61.18
C ILE A 854 12.95 53.16 -62.28
N SER A 855 12.42 54.34 -62.63
CA SER A 855 13.02 55.20 -63.65
C SER A 855 14.37 55.81 -63.21
N ARG A 856 15.39 55.67 -64.07
CA ARG A 856 16.76 56.16 -63.81
C ARG A 856 16.81 57.70 -63.73
N PRO A 857 17.63 58.29 -62.85
CA PRO A 857 18.66 57.65 -62.01
C PRO A 857 18.13 57.04 -60.72
N VAL A 858 18.55 55.81 -60.41
CA VAL A 858 18.13 55.02 -59.24
C VAL A 858 18.55 55.75 -57.96
N GLY A 859 17.64 55.91 -57.00
CA GLY A 859 17.89 56.54 -55.69
C GLY A 859 17.64 58.05 -55.60
N SER A 860 17.21 58.68 -56.70
CA SER A 860 16.89 60.12 -56.76
C SER A 860 15.46 60.48 -56.33
N VAL A 861 14.59 59.49 -56.10
CA VAL A 861 13.21 59.69 -55.61
C VAL A 861 12.95 58.77 -54.43
N ALA A 862 12.40 59.32 -53.34
CA ALA A 862 12.01 58.59 -52.14
C ALA A 862 10.55 58.93 -51.79
N ILE A 863 9.74 57.90 -51.52
CA ILE A 863 8.31 58.08 -51.23
C ILE A 863 8.04 57.74 -49.77
N HIS A 864 7.66 58.76 -49.02
CA HIS A 864 7.37 58.68 -47.59
C HIS A 864 5.87 58.61 -47.34
N ILE A 865 5.45 57.73 -46.43
CA ILE A 865 4.05 57.56 -46.04
C ILE A 865 3.87 58.03 -44.61
N HIS A 866 3.21 59.18 -44.43
CA HIS A 866 2.95 59.75 -43.11
C HIS A 866 1.65 59.27 -42.50
N SER A 867 0.63 59.05 -43.33
CA SER A 867 -0.62 58.39 -42.91
C SER A 867 -1.24 57.63 -44.09
N PRO A 868 -2.27 56.79 -43.88
CA PRO A 868 -2.98 56.12 -44.97
C PRO A 868 -3.64 57.08 -45.98
N LEU A 869 -3.70 58.37 -45.66
CA LEU A 869 -4.30 59.42 -46.47
C LEU A 869 -3.30 60.54 -46.85
N ALA A 870 -2.02 60.45 -46.44
CA ALA A 870 -1.03 61.49 -46.67
C ALA A 870 0.34 60.90 -47.04
N PHE A 871 0.83 61.28 -48.21
CA PHE A 871 2.05 60.76 -48.83
C PHE A 871 2.94 61.92 -49.27
N VAL A 872 4.26 61.71 -49.26
CA VAL A 872 5.24 62.71 -49.70
C VAL A 872 6.20 62.06 -50.67
N VAL A 873 6.32 62.63 -51.87
CA VAL A 873 7.35 62.26 -52.86
C VAL A 873 8.50 63.26 -52.73
N GLU A 874 9.68 62.77 -52.36
CA GLU A 874 10.90 63.54 -52.16
C GLU A 874 11.88 63.23 -53.29
N TYR A 875 12.23 64.25 -54.08
CA TYR A 875 13.26 64.19 -55.10
C TYR A 875 14.60 64.65 -54.51
N LYS A 876 15.69 64.00 -54.92
CA LYS A 876 17.07 64.21 -54.44
C LYS A 876 18.04 64.24 -55.62
N ALA A 877 19.21 64.84 -55.41
CA ALA A 877 20.28 64.90 -56.41
C ALA A 877 20.54 63.51 -57.03
N PRO A 878 20.71 63.41 -58.36
CA PRO A 878 20.91 64.50 -59.34
C PRO A 878 19.62 65.17 -59.86
N LEU A 879 18.43 64.82 -59.35
CA LEU A 879 17.19 65.55 -59.62
C LEU A 879 17.07 66.79 -58.70
N PRO A 880 16.30 67.82 -59.09
CA PRO A 880 16.05 68.99 -58.24
C PRO A 880 15.51 68.57 -56.87
N ALA A 881 16.20 68.97 -55.80
CA ALA A 881 15.82 68.61 -54.44
C ALA A 881 14.48 69.29 -54.07
N CYS A 882 13.39 68.51 -53.99
CA CYS A 882 12.07 69.04 -53.68
C CYS A 882 11.15 67.98 -53.06
N LYS A 883 10.07 68.44 -52.41
CA LYS A 883 9.05 67.57 -51.80
C LYS A 883 7.68 67.91 -52.36
N ILE A 884 6.90 66.87 -52.66
CA ILE A 884 5.53 67.00 -53.15
C ILE A 884 4.63 66.21 -52.22
N ILE A 885 3.61 66.86 -51.68
CA ILE A 885 2.66 66.27 -50.75
C ILE A 885 1.40 65.88 -51.48
N LEU A 886 0.96 64.64 -51.26
CA LEU A 886 -0.28 64.07 -51.75
C LEU A 886 -1.21 63.79 -50.58
N HIS A 887 -2.40 64.40 -50.59
CA HIS A 887 -3.44 64.13 -49.62
C HIS A 887 -4.66 63.49 -50.27
N LEU A 888 -5.09 62.33 -49.78
CA LEU A 888 -6.34 61.70 -50.13
C LEU A 888 -7.46 62.24 -49.23
N ARG A 889 -8.33 63.10 -49.79
CA ARG A 889 -9.43 63.74 -49.05
C ARG A 889 -10.77 63.09 -49.42
N SER A 890 -11.62 62.89 -48.42
CA SER A 890 -12.99 62.35 -48.61
C SER A 890 -13.98 63.47 -48.87
N ARG A 891 -14.81 63.36 -49.91
CA ARG A 891 -15.97 64.23 -50.19
C ARG A 891 -17.23 63.36 -50.38
N ALA A 892 -18.42 63.95 -50.44
CA ALA A 892 -19.68 63.23 -50.55
C ALA A 892 -19.78 62.23 -51.73
N LYS A 893 -19.02 62.46 -52.82
CA LYS A 893 -19.01 61.60 -54.03
C LYS A 893 -17.82 60.62 -54.12
N GLY A 894 -16.95 60.54 -53.12
CA GLY A 894 -15.77 59.65 -53.13
C GLY A 894 -14.48 60.28 -52.62
N PHE A 895 -13.37 59.60 -52.80
CA PHE A 895 -12.04 60.15 -52.54
C PHE A 895 -11.56 61.01 -53.72
N HIS A 896 -10.79 62.04 -53.42
CA HIS A 896 -10.03 62.82 -54.40
C HIS A 896 -8.63 63.10 -53.84
N TRP A 897 -7.68 63.29 -54.73
CA TRP A 897 -6.30 63.60 -54.42
C TRP A 897 -6.10 65.12 -54.46
N LYS A 898 -5.31 65.64 -53.52
CA LYS A 898 -4.73 66.98 -53.58
C LYS A 898 -3.22 66.82 -53.65
N VAL A 899 -2.62 67.17 -54.79
CA VAL A 899 -1.17 67.08 -55.06
C VAL A 899 -0.59 68.47 -55.03
N GLY A 900 0.33 68.78 -54.12
CA GLY A 900 0.89 70.12 -54.01
C GLY A 900 2.22 70.14 -53.29
N THR A 901 2.66 71.31 -52.88
CA THR A 901 3.96 71.52 -52.21
C THR A 901 3.75 71.69 -50.70
N PRO A 902 4.80 71.52 -49.85
CA PRO A 902 4.68 71.60 -48.39
C PRO A 902 4.17 72.95 -47.88
N LEU A 903 4.40 74.01 -48.64
CA LEU A 903 3.99 75.38 -48.36
C LEU A 903 2.74 75.70 -49.18
N GLY A 904 1.67 74.96 -48.93
CA GLY A 904 0.37 75.17 -49.58
C GLY A 904 -0.22 76.52 -49.19
N GLU A 905 0.22 77.59 -49.87
CA GLU A 905 -0.36 78.94 -50.01
C GLU A 905 0.68 80.00 -50.49
N ASN A 906 1.99 79.69 -50.56
CA ASN A 906 3.06 80.67 -50.89
C ASN A 906 3.73 80.47 -52.27
N ASP A 907 2.96 80.35 -53.35
CA ASP A 907 3.45 80.36 -54.76
C ASP A 907 4.72 79.52 -55.03
N GLY A 908 4.86 78.37 -54.36
CA GLY A 908 5.92 77.40 -54.61
C GLY A 908 7.35 77.79 -54.22
N ARG A 909 7.58 78.80 -53.36
CA ARG A 909 8.93 79.29 -52.96
C ARG A 909 9.90 78.25 -52.33
N GLY A 910 9.47 77.00 -52.16
CA GLY A 910 10.31 75.89 -51.70
C GLY A 910 10.84 74.97 -52.81
N LEU A 911 10.57 75.26 -54.09
CA LEU A 911 11.15 74.56 -55.24
C LEU A 911 12.21 75.44 -55.92
N PRO A 912 13.27 74.84 -56.53
CA PRO A 912 14.20 75.56 -57.39
C PRO A 912 13.44 76.35 -58.47
N ASP A 913 13.80 77.61 -58.73
CA ASP A 913 13.06 78.52 -59.60
C ASP A 913 12.62 77.95 -60.97
N PRO A 914 13.47 77.22 -61.74
CA PRO A 914 13.02 76.65 -63.02
C PRO A 914 11.91 75.59 -62.85
N VAL A 915 11.97 74.80 -61.79
CA VAL A 915 10.95 73.80 -61.44
C VAL A 915 9.68 74.45 -60.91
N ARG A 916 9.82 75.54 -60.15
CA ARG A 916 8.71 76.33 -59.59
C ARG A 916 7.81 76.88 -60.70
N PHE A 917 8.38 77.47 -61.76
CA PHE A 917 7.60 77.99 -62.89
C PHE A 917 6.89 76.86 -63.66
N ALA A 918 7.57 75.74 -63.91
CA ALA A 918 6.97 74.59 -64.59
C ALA A 918 5.82 73.96 -63.77
N PHE A 919 5.97 73.87 -62.45
CA PHE A 919 4.94 73.35 -61.55
C PHE A 919 3.75 74.32 -61.39
N LEU A 920 3.98 75.63 -61.36
CA LEU A 920 2.91 76.64 -61.37
C LEU A 920 2.12 76.59 -62.68
N LYS A 921 2.79 76.37 -63.82
CA LYS A 921 2.14 76.16 -65.11
C LYS A 921 1.25 74.91 -65.09
N LEU A 922 1.69 73.82 -64.47
CA LEU A 922 0.87 72.63 -64.26
C LEU A 922 -0.34 72.94 -63.34
N CYS A 923 -0.16 73.75 -62.30
CA CYS A 923 -1.25 74.20 -61.41
C CYS A 923 -2.23 75.20 -62.06
N GLN A 924 -1.95 75.70 -63.26
CA GLN A 924 -2.86 76.53 -64.05
C GLN A 924 -3.52 75.75 -65.20
N ASP A 925 -3.08 74.52 -65.45
CA ASP A 925 -3.56 73.64 -66.51
C ASP A 925 -4.74 72.76 -66.03
N ARG A 926 -5.44 72.16 -66.98
CA ARG A 926 -6.54 71.21 -66.75
C ARG A 926 -6.40 70.00 -67.67
N GLY A 927 -6.62 68.80 -67.12
CA GLY A 927 -6.57 67.55 -67.87
C GLY A 927 -7.76 66.64 -67.56
N GLU A 928 -7.69 65.40 -68.02
CA GLU A 928 -8.79 64.45 -67.85
C GLU A 928 -8.83 63.96 -66.39
N GLY A 929 -9.86 64.38 -65.66
CA GLY A 929 -10.02 64.02 -64.25
C GLY A 929 -9.10 64.77 -63.29
N TRP A 930 -8.51 65.91 -63.68
CA TRP A 930 -7.80 66.78 -62.75
C TRP A 930 -7.79 68.25 -63.20
N PHE A 931 -7.69 69.15 -62.24
CA PHE A 931 -7.49 70.57 -62.51
C PHE A 931 -6.55 71.19 -61.48
N GLY A 932 -5.72 72.12 -61.92
CA GLY A 932 -4.93 72.95 -61.04
C GLY A 932 -5.78 73.97 -60.27
N ASP A 933 -5.45 74.24 -59.02
CA ASP A 933 -6.15 75.23 -58.18
C ASP A 933 -5.76 76.68 -58.48
N GLY A 934 -4.96 76.90 -59.53
CA GLY A 934 -4.44 78.20 -59.97
C GLY A 934 -3.33 78.76 -59.08
N LYS A 935 -3.02 78.11 -57.96
CA LYS A 935 -2.04 78.57 -56.98
C LYS A 935 -0.85 77.62 -56.88
N ALA A 936 -0.99 76.52 -56.15
CA ALA A 936 0.14 75.67 -55.76
C ALA A 936 -0.24 74.19 -55.55
N ALA A 937 -1.44 73.77 -55.96
CA ALA A 937 -1.84 72.37 -55.92
C ALA A 937 -2.76 71.99 -57.09
N CYS A 938 -2.77 70.70 -57.43
CA CYS A 938 -3.72 70.08 -58.33
C CYS A 938 -4.75 69.30 -57.51
N VAL A 939 -6.03 69.50 -57.81
CA VAL A 939 -7.13 68.67 -57.31
C VAL A 939 -7.43 67.62 -58.37
N VAL A 940 -7.28 66.35 -58.00
CA VAL A 940 -7.27 65.24 -58.93
C VAL A 940 -8.33 64.22 -58.52
N GLU A 941 -9.25 63.93 -59.43
CA GLU A 941 -10.16 62.81 -59.30
C GLU A 941 -9.40 61.48 -59.47
N MET A 942 -10.01 60.38 -59.04
CA MET A 942 -9.36 59.07 -58.98
C MET A 942 -8.66 58.61 -60.29
N PRO A 943 -9.22 58.78 -61.51
CA PRO A 943 -8.55 58.36 -62.73
C PRO A 943 -7.39 59.27 -63.16
N GLY A 944 -7.44 60.57 -62.84
CA GLY A 944 -6.46 61.56 -63.29
C GLY A 944 -5.12 61.54 -62.56
N ILE A 945 -4.99 60.75 -61.48
CA ILE A 945 -3.81 60.78 -60.60
C ILE A 945 -2.53 60.28 -61.30
N VAL A 946 -2.67 59.31 -62.19
CA VAL A 946 -1.53 58.75 -62.95
C VAL A 946 -0.94 59.82 -63.86
N GLU A 947 -1.79 60.58 -64.56
CA GLU A 947 -1.36 61.65 -65.46
C GLU A 947 -0.62 62.76 -64.69
N VAL A 948 -1.21 63.23 -63.59
CA VAL A 948 -0.60 64.30 -62.78
C VAL A 948 0.74 63.88 -62.20
N LEU A 949 0.84 62.67 -61.64
CA LEU A 949 2.10 62.16 -61.08
C LEU A 949 3.20 62.01 -62.13
N MET A 950 2.87 61.53 -63.34
CA MET A 950 3.84 61.40 -64.43
C MET A 950 4.26 62.75 -64.99
N ARG A 951 3.35 63.73 -65.11
CA ARG A 951 3.71 65.11 -65.52
C ARG A 951 4.62 65.77 -64.50
N VAL A 952 4.33 65.59 -63.22
CA VAL A 952 5.14 66.09 -62.12
C VAL A 952 6.55 65.46 -62.14
N ASP A 953 6.66 64.15 -62.28
CA ASP A 953 7.97 63.46 -62.41
C ASP A 953 8.71 63.89 -63.68
N GLY A 954 8.01 64.06 -64.80
CA GLY A 954 8.56 64.57 -66.06
C GLY A 954 9.20 65.95 -65.91
N ILE A 955 8.53 66.88 -65.23
CA ILE A 955 9.08 68.20 -64.89
C ILE A 955 10.38 68.03 -64.07
N MET A 956 10.39 67.16 -63.06
CA MET A 956 11.58 66.98 -62.23
C MET A 956 12.77 66.40 -63.01
N ARG A 957 12.52 65.50 -63.96
CA ARG A 957 13.56 64.89 -64.80
C ARG A 957 14.09 65.82 -65.89
N GLU A 958 13.26 66.69 -66.45
CA GLU A 958 13.66 67.70 -67.45
C GLU A 958 14.77 68.63 -66.90
N PHE A 959 14.71 68.96 -65.61
CA PHE A 959 15.68 69.84 -64.94
C PHE A 959 16.79 69.09 -64.17
N GLY A 960 16.88 67.76 -64.31
CA GLY A 960 17.89 66.93 -63.64
C GLY A 960 19.23 66.92 -64.36
N GLY A 961 20.15 67.83 -63.97
CA GLY A 961 21.52 67.87 -64.52
C GLY A 961 22.21 69.24 -64.54
N ALA A 962 21.56 70.31 -64.08
CA ALA A 962 22.04 71.69 -64.30
C ALA A 962 22.89 72.33 -63.17
N GLU A 963 23.18 71.63 -62.05
CA GLU A 963 23.89 72.22 -60.89
C GLU A 963 25.30 71.61 -60.65
N ALA A 964 26.07 71.35 -61.71
CA ALA A 964 27.44 70.83 -61.57
C ALA A 964 28.55 71.78 -62.06
N ASP A 965 28.26 72.99 -62.56
CA ASP A 965 29.30 73.84 -63.15
C ASP A 965 29.08 75.34 -62.86
N LYS A 966 29.72 75.82 -61.79
CA LYS A 966 30.04 77.21 -61.35
C LYS A 966 30.26 77.15 -59.81
N GLY A 967 31.46 76.90 -59.28
CA GLY A 967 32.68 77.68 -59.49
C GLY A 967 32.67 78.90 -58.56
N ASN A 968 33.03 78.74 -57.28
CA ASN A 968 34.29 79.25 -56.72
C ASN A 968 34.76 80.61 -57.28
N ALA A 969 34.65 81.68 -56.48
CA ALA A 969 35.71 82.68 -56.21
C ALA A 969 35.14 83.95 -55.52
N LEU A 970 35.83 84.37 -54.44
CA LEU A 970 35.95 85.73 -53.86
C LEU A 970 34.71 86.30 -53.14
N ASP A 971 34.77 87.05 -52.04
CA ASP A 971 35.74 87.36 -50.96
C ASP A 971 34.91 88.24 -49.98
N ALA A 972 34.91 87.94 -48.69
CA ALA A 972 35.58 88.70 -47.62
C ALA A 972 35.00 90.09 -47.27
N SER A 973 34.54 90.20 -46.02
CA SER A 973 34.57 91.34 -45.05
C SER A 973 33.22 91.46 -44.33
N GLU A 974 33.12 91.04 -43.06
CA GLU A 974 33.13 91.91 -41.85
C GLU A 974 31.89 92.84 -41.76
N ASN A 975 31.13 92.96 -40.67
CA ASN A 975 31.50 92.94 -39.26
C ASN A 975 30.25 92.91 -38.34
N GLY A 976 30.45 92.42 -37.11
CA GLY A 976 29.64 92.72 -35.91
C GLY A 976 28.47 91.78 -35.63
N GLY A 977 28.39 91.02 -34.53
CA GLY A 977 29.20 90.96 -33.32
C GLY A 977 28.29 90.77 -32.10
N GLN A 978 28.62 89.76 -31.28
CA GLN A 978 28.30 89.61 -29.84
C GLN A 978 26.85 89.25 -29.47
N ASP A 979 26.52 88.36 -28.53
CA ASP A 979 27.18 87.57 -27.47
C ASP A 979 26.15 86.44 -27.11
N ALA A 980 26.37 85.31 -26.44
CA ALA A 980 27.46 84.75 -25.64
C ALA A 980 27.20 83.23 -25.44
N THR A 981 28.29 82.46 -25.52
CA THR A 981 28.75 81.31 -24.68
C THR A 981 27.73 80.53 -23.81
N THR A 982 27.73 79.19 -23.74
CA THR A 982 28.82 78.30 -23.24
C THR A 982 28.48 76.83 -23.59
N PHE A 983 29.25 76.06 -24.38
CA PHE A 983 30.30 75.06 -24.04
C PHE A 983 29.98 74.14 -22.82
N LYS A 984 30.13 72.82 -22.83
CA LYS A 984 31.14 71.85 -23.35
C LYS A 984 30.47 70.48 -23.61
N SER A 985 30.72 69.70 -24.67
CA SER A 985 31.95 69.07 -25.21
C SER A 985 32.42 67.79 -24.49
N ALA A 986 32.42 66.67 -25.23
CA ALA A 986 33.45 65.62 -25.35
C ALA A 986 32.71 64.35 -25.83
N GLY A 987 32.85 63.87 -27.06
CA GLY A 987 34.05 63.25 -27.67
C GLY A 987 33.71 61.76 -27.90
N LYS A 988 34.17 61.03 -28.92
CA LYS A 988 35.14 61.25 -29.98
C LYS A 988 35.01 60.07 -30.97
N LYS A 989 35.08 60.42 -32.26
CA LYS A 989 35.55 59.69 -33.46
C LYS A 989 35.96 58.20 -33.39
N ASP A 990 35.29 57.42 -34.24
CA ASP A 990 35.79 56.70 -35.43
C ASP A 990 36.78 55.51 -35.36
N PRO A 991 36.76 54.64 -36.40
CA PRO A 991 37.06 53.22 -36.32
C PRO A 991 38.27 52.77 -37.17
N ARG A 992 38.53 51.45 -37.13
CA ARG A 992 39.16 50.55 -38.13
C ARG A 992 40.31 49.74 -37.53
N GLN A 993 40.22 48.42 -37.58
CA GLN A 993 40.94 47.57 -38.55
C GLN A 993 40.64 46.08 -38.28
N GLU A 994 40.50 45.34 -39.38
CA GLU A 994 40.56 43.88 -39.47
C GLU A 994 41.96 43.35 -39.10
N ILE A 995 42.05 42.05 -38.77
CA ILE A 995 42.98 41.01 -39.32
C ILE A 995 43.41 39.95 -38.25
N ILE A 996 43.15 38.66 -38.59
CA ILE A 996 43.88 37.40 -38.28
C ILE A 996 43.71 36.64 -36.93
N GLU A 997 43.04 35.48 -37.07
CA GLU A 997 43.36 34.07 -36.69
C GLU A 997 43.82 33.59 -35.29
N LEU A 998 43.37 32.33 -35.03
CA LEU A 998 43.78 31.30 -34.05
C LEU A 998 43.32 31.57 -32.59
N ASP A 999 42.57 30.72 -31.89
CA ASP A 999 42.39 29.25 -31.87
C ASP A 999 40.93 28.84 -31.59
#